data_AF-A0A2M9A9J4-F1
#
_entry.id   AF-A0A2M9A9J4-F1
#
_cell.length_a   1.000
_cell.length_b   1.000
_cell.length_c   1.000
_cell.angle_alpha   90.00
_cell.angle_beta   90.00
_cell.angle_gamma   90.00
#
_symmetry.space_group_name_H-M   'P 1'
#
loop_
_entity.id
_entity.type
_entity.pdbx_description
1 polymer ?
#
loop_
_entity_poly.entity_id
_entity_poly.type
_entity_poly.pdbx_seq_one_letter_code
_entity_poly.pdbx_strand_id
1 'polypeptide(L)'
;MGAFQEFARAAMAAGTKRGRRPVMNAQQFYPRGMERELQQKTVAEFMRIYRQFLEAALVGFSTFRDDQGDLSESQPVLSDAFKGELTSIEMRTDRKARENFSRQSEMIIGAPYYPPGSTEWILNDWHATFQDLCVSACAQQKTKIAVIVAGAKQAGWNKAQLEKAIEKQLPSQFKHRAELIARTELAKLNTAVTLETYRSAGVQYYKWLTTIDGRERESHALMNDRICSVTDGDVYFEQNPKQPLRPIEHRRTGDMYHGHPGTDFQCRCSMVMWDPAIDGDYEVKDSDLLEQREAEELAEKEAQERAEAERKAKEQAEREKAAEALRTAKETAKRAEAERQAAEKARQEAEENARKLAEEARTARLEAAAVKRHAERTEEMERAIVSAWNRRRILRNAEARHAERTQEQATAIQQRWDDRQAKIKEAIKTVDDIRGEYSGIKGLAFPSTVKKAESQGKYTKAAGLAQNFKAKVDAEASKLDLLAEPLEAMRKHGLKEAQAVQDAVRKKLEYLEQFDIDKKIKKLEFEIEYVEKNKKYATWEVAKKAYEKALAEVVKKAAEEAEVKIDVLASAAKFAKTKKFVTEVSKLQKLAKPTTKKELDDLNAKIDSVEQMAVKSVLDPKAGDIYNEVSFKPSTAKQRNAARFIDSGEWKSQDASLMPNASAAWRTATLEQKQAAYYYTQGSKVNNEPLYGAHYYSSGKDVMEAVTKHNPNLTRLIDRTSLPHDTWLRSGQGWGTFSGVFGIDLEAEINALNNGKRSNDDIAKALTKKFKGKTGTQKAFLSTSFSRNTGFLKSDLNFKIFAPKGTKCLYAEPFSAYGVRDTSPTTWDGKEATMRLPATDPEFEGILQRGTEFKIVGFEYDQINDRWSPILEIIKQAVKPYIPGNPVIY
;
A
#
# COMPACT_ATOMS: atom_id res chain seq x y z
N MET A 1 14.89 -3.13 -44.90
CA MET A 1 15.28 -4.00 -43.76
C MET A 1 16.16 -3.18 -42.85
N GLY A 2 16.17 -3.47 -41.56
CA GLY A 2 17.05 -2.78 -40.62
C GLY A 2 18.51 -3.19 -40.79
N ALA A 3 19.45 -2.33 -40.40
CA ALA A 3 20.89 -2.60 -40.46
C ALA A 3 21.27 -3.91 -39.71
N PHE A 4 20.61 -4.21 -38.59
CA PHE A 4 20.81 -5.46 -37.88
C PHE A 4 20.31 -6.68 -38.66
N GLN A 5 19.18 -6.58 -39.37
CA GLN A 5 18.63 -7.69 -40.17
C GLN A 5 19.55 -8.05 -41.35
N GLU A 6 20.16 -7.05 -41.98
CA GLU A 6 21.14 -7.24 -43.04
C GLU A 6 22.41 -7.91 -42.49
N PHE A 7 22.92 -7.44 -41.35
CA PHE A 7 24.04 -8.07 -40.66
C PHE A 7 23.74 -9.52 -40.27
N ALA A 8 22.57 -9.78 -39.68
CA ALA A 8 22.14 -11.10 -39.25
C ALA A 8 22.08 -12.08 -40.45
N ARG A 9 21.56 -11.65 -41.60
CA ARG A 9 21.57 -12.47 -42.82
C ARG A 9 22.97 -12.79 -43.30
N ALA A 10 23.87 -11.80 -43.33
CA ALA A 10 25.25 -12.00 -43.74
C ALA A 10 25.99 -12.97 -42.80
N ALA A 11 25.81 -12.81 -41.48
CA ALA A 11 26.38 -13.71 -40.48
C ALA A 11 25.84 -15.13 -40.61
N MET A 12 24.51 -15.29 -40.76
CA MET A 12 23.89 -16.60 -40.96
C MET A 12 24.34 -17.28 -42.27
N ALA A 13 24.56 -16.51 -43.34
CA ALA A 13 25.09 -17.01 -44.61
C ALA A 13 26.56 -17.44 -44.53
N ALA A 14 27.35 -16.82 -43.63
CA ALA A 14 28.75 -17.16 -43.40
C ALA A 14 28.96 -18.47 -42.60
N GLY A 15 27.89 -19.17 -42.21
CA GLY A 15 27.98 -20.48 -41.57
C GLY A 15 28.48 -20.46 -40.13
N THR A 16 28.34 -19.34 -39.41
CA THR A 16 28.62 -19.29 -37.96
C THR A 16 27.78 -20.34 -37.23
N LYS A 17 28.43 -21.27 -36.53
CA LYS A 17 27.75 -22.37 -35.82
C LYS A 17 26.78 -21.80 -34.78
N ARG A 18 25.48 -22.10 -34.94
CA ARG A 18 24.43 -21.77 -33.97
C ARG A 18 24.55 -22.70 -32.76
N GLY A 19 24.76 -22.13 -31.57
CA GLY A 19 24.69 -22.87 -30.31
C GLY A 19 23.24 -23.23 -29.92
N ARG A 20 23.07 -23.97 -28.81
CA ARG A 20 21.74 -24.23 -28.21
C ARG A 20 21.05 -22.89 -27.88
N ARG A 21 19.73 -22.82 -28.08
CA ARG A 21 18.94 -21.61 -27.80
C ARG A 21 19.20 -21.13 -26.36
N PRO A 22 19.73 -19.92 -26.17
CA PRO A 22 20.08 -19.46 -24.84
C PRO A 22 18.85 -19.03 -24.05
N VAL A 23 18.81 -19.39 -22.76
CA VAL A 23 17.78 -18.91 -21.83
C VAL A 23 18.15 -17.50 -21.39
N MET A 24 17.31 -16.53 -21.78
CA MET A 24 17.43 -15.13 -21.41
C MET A 24 16.54 -14.83 -20.21
N ASN A 25 17.06 -14.12 -19.20
CA ASN A 25 16.27 -13.68 -18.05
C ASN A 25 16.46 -12.18 -17.78
N ALA A 26 15.47 -11.53 -17.15
CA ALA A 26 15.53 -10.08 -16.93
C ALA A 26 16.73 -9.63 -16.09
N GLN A 27 17.26 -10.49 -15.22
CA GLN A 27 18.37 -10.16 -14.33
C GLN A 27 19.69 -9.94 -15.10
N GLN A 28 19.86 -10.61 -16.24
CA GLN A 28 21.02 -10.44 -17.13
C GLN A 28 21.01 -9.08 -17.83
N PHE A 29 19.82 -8.60 -18.20
CA PHE A 29 19.63 -7.43 -19.05
C PHE A 29 19.35 -6.16 -18.24
N TYR A 30 18.83 -6.27 -17.02
CA TYR A 30 18.58 -5.12 -16.16
C TYR A 30 19.89 -4.59 -15.49
N PRO A 31 20.11 -3.27 -15.41
CA PRO A 31 21.32 -2.67 -14.85
C PRO A 31 21.35 -2.65 -13.29
N ARG A 32 21.28 -3.82 -12.64
CA ARG A 32 21.20 -3.93 -11.16
C ARG A 32 22.36 -3.27 -10.41
N GLY A 33 23.56 -3.32 -10.98
CA GLY A 33 24.75 -2.70 -10.39
C GLY A 33 24.63 -1.17 -10.32
N MET A 34 24.25 -0.55 -11.44
CA MET A 34 24.01 0.89 -11.53
C MET A 34 22.78 1.30 -10.71
N GLU A 35 21.74 0.46 -10.58
CA GLU A 35 20.61 0.73 -9.68
C GLU A 35 21.11 0.92 -8.25
N ARG A 36 21.88 -0.04 -7.74
CA ARG A 36 22.40 0.02 -6.36
C ARG A 36 23.32 1.21 -6.15
N GLU A 37 24.17 1.51 -7.13
CA GLU A 37 25.07 2.65 -7.09
C GLU A 37 24.28 3.97 -7.06
N LEU A 38 23.31 4.15 -7.96
CA LEU A 38 22.46 5.33 -8.01
C LEU A 38 21.65 5.49 -6.72
N GLN A 39 21.10 4.40 -6.18
CA GLN A 39 20.42 4.41 -4.89
C GLN A 39 21.35 4.89 -3.76
N GLN A 40 22.57 4.36 -3.68
CA GLN A 40 23.55 4.77 -2.67
C GLN A 40 23.93 6.24 -2.81
N LYS A 41 24.23 6.70 -4.02
CA LYS A 41 24.62 8.09 -4.31
C LYS A 41 23.47 9.06 -4.02
N THR A 42 22.24 8.73 -4.44
CA THR A 42 21.05 9.55 -4.19
C THR A 42 20.72 9.63 -2.71
N VAL A 43 20.81 8.50 -1.98
CA VAL A 43 20.64 8.49 -0.52
C VAL A 43 21.71 9.32 0.17
N ALA A 44 22.98 9.18 -0.22
CA ALA A 44 24.07 9.97 0.35
C ALA A 44 23.84 11.48 0.13
N GLU A 45 23.38 11.86 -1.06
CA GLU A 45 23.09 13.25 -1.40
C GLU A 45 21.88 13.80 -0.63
N PHE A 46 20.80 13.03 -0.53
CA PHE A 46 19.65 13.39 0.29
C PHE A 46 20.05 13.55 1.76
N MET A 47 20.90 12.66 2.28
CA MET A 47 21.38 12.74 3.66
C MET A 47 22.40 13.89 3.87
N ARG A 48 23.11 14.33 2.83
CA ARG A 48 23.92 15.55 2.85
C ARG A 48 23.03 16.79 2.98
N ILE A 49 22.02 16.91 2.12
CA ILE A 49 21.06 18.02 2.14
C ILE A 49 20.23 18.01 3.43
N TYR A 50 19.84 16.83 3.90
CA TYR A 50 19.20 16.64 5.20
C TYR A 50 20.02 17.23 6.36
N ARG A 51 21.32 16.92 6.40
CA ARG A 51 22.22 17.43 7.45
C ARG A 51 22.34 18.94 7.39
N GLN A 52 22.41 19.52 6.19
CA GLN A 52 22.38 20.98 6.02
C GLN A 52 21.08 21.58 6.56
N PHE A 53 19.92 20.99 6.25
CA PHE A 53 18.65 21.46 6.81
C PHE A 53 18.55 21.24 8.31
N LEU A 54 19.12 20.15 8.85
CA LEU A 54 19.15 19.91 10.29
C LEU A 54 20.03 20.93 11.00
N GLU A 55 21.23 21.20 10.50
CA GLU A 55 22.13 22.21 11.03
C GLU A 55 21.46 23.59 11.01
N ALA A 56 20.89 24.00 9.87
CA ALA A 56 20.14 25.25 9.74
C ALA A 56 18.94 25.33 10.70
N ALA A 57 18.23 24.21 10.90
CA ALA A 57 17.13 24.11 11.85
C ALA A 57 17.59 24.27 13.31
N LEU A 58 18.75 23.71 13.66
CA LEU A 58 19.28 23.73 15.02
C LEU A 58 19.96 25.07 15.37
N VAL A 59 20.61 25.72 14.41
CA VAL A 59 21.22 27.06 14.59
C VAL A 59 20.13 28.07 14.94
N GLY A 60 19.09 28.19 14.11
CA GLY A 60 17.92 29.06 14.33
C GLY A 60 16.99 28.64 15.48
N PHE A 61 17.34 27.56 16.19
CA PHE A 61 16.69 27.15 17.44
C PHE A 61 17.50 27.55 18.68
N SER A 62 18.81 27.78 18.54
CA SER A 62 19.74 28.04 19.65
C SER A 62 20.03 29.52 19.89
N THR A 63 19.86 30.36 18.88
CA THR A 63 19.96 31.82 19.01
C THR A 63 18.63 32.35 19.55
N PHE A 64 18.64 33.06 20.69
CA PHE A 64 17.50 33.88 21.16
C PHE A 64 17.26 35.11 20.25
N ARG A 65 17.67 35.04 18.98
CA ARG A 65 17.44 36.06 17.97
C ARG A 65 16.30 35.58 17.08
N ASP A 66 15.52 36.53 16.62
CA ASP A 66 14.34 36.35 15.75
C ASP A 66 14.76 36.08 14.29
N ASP A 67 15.91 35.44 14.06
CA ASP A 67 16.43 35.11 12.75
C ASP A 67 15.79 33.82 12.22
N GLN A 68 14.57 33.96 11.67
CA GLN A 68 13.91 32.94 10.84
C GLN A 68 14.66 32.59 9.53
N GLY A 69 15.83 33.19 9.28
CA GLY A 69 16.54 33.16 7.98
C GLY A 69 17.12 31.80 7.60
N ASP A 70 17.89 31.14 8.47
CA ASP A 70 18.80 30.07 8.01
C ASP A 70 18.11 28.85 7.35
N LEU A 71 17.09 28.26 7.97
CA LEU A 71 16.37 27.13 7.36
C LEU A 71 15.46 27.59 6.22
N SER A 72 14.82 28.76 6.34
CA SER A 72 13.88 29.26 5.34
C SER A 72 14.58 29.65 4.03
N GLU A 73 15.81 30.17 4.12
CA GLU A 73 16.68 30.53 3.00
C GLU A 73 17.42 29.32 2.39
N SER A 74 17.65 28.25 3.16
CA SER A 74 18.34 27.04 2.69
C SER A 74 17.61 26.37 1.50
N GLN A 75 18.26 26.23 0.35
CA GLN A 75 17.68 25.57 -0.84
C GLN A 75 18.18 24.12 -1.00
N PRO A 76 17.37 23.20 -1.54
CA PRO A 76 17.79 21.83 -1.83
C PRO A 76 18.68 21.77 -3.08
N VAL A 77 19.92 22.26 -2.96
CA VAL A 77 20.88 22.29 -4.07
C VAL A 77 21.64 20.97 -4.15
N LEU A 78 21.54 20.32 -5.32
CA LEU A 78 22.35 19.14 -5.66
C LEU A 78 23.80 19.56 -5.95
N SER A 79 24.75 18.81 -5.42
CA SER A 79 26.18 19.05 -5.58
C SER A 79 26.64 18.72 -7.00
N ASP A 80 27.65 19.44 -7.49
CA ASP A 80 28.21 19.20 -8.82
C ASP A 80 28.89 17.83 -8.91
N ALA A 81 29.46 17.35 -7.80
CA ALA A 81 29.96 15.98 -7.70
C ALA A 81 28.85 14.95 -7.95
N PHE A 82 27.66 15.14 -7.34
CA PHE A 82 26.53 14.26 -7.58
C PHE A 82 26.02 14.34 -9.02
N LYS A 83 25.92 15.55 -9.59
CA LYS A 83 25.53 15.73 -11.00
C LYS A 83 26.51 15.03 -11.95
N GLY A 84 27.82 15.12 -11.70
CA GLY A 84 28.82 14.39 -12.48
C GLY A 84 28.69 12.86 -12.37
N GLU A 85 28.31 12.35 -11.20
CA GLU A 85 28.02 10.91 -11.01
C GLU A 85 26.75 10.48 -11.78
N LEU A 86 25.72 11.33 -11.85
CA LEU A 86 24.54 11.08 -12.70
C LEU A 86 24.94 10.95 -14.18
N THR A 87 25.78 11.85 -14.68
CA THR A 87 26.31 11.78 -16.04
C THR A 87 27.13 10.51 -16.28
N SER A 88 27.91 10.05 -15.30
CA SER A 88 28.61 8.77 -15.40
C SER A 88 27.65 7.58 -15.49
N ILE A 89 26.61 7.57 -14.66
CA ILE A 89 25.62 6.48 -14.59
C ILE A 89 24.78 6.42 -15.87
N GLU A 90 24.36 7.57 -16.43
CA GLU A 90 23.55 7.58 -17.64
C GLU A 90 24.33 7.06 -18.86
N MET A 91 25.60 7.48 -19.01
CA MET A 91 26.50 6.99 -20.06
C MET A 91 26.79 5.49 -19.94
N ARG A 92 26.95 4.98 -18.71
CA ARG A 92 27.14 3.55 -18.46
C ARG A 92 25.86 2.75 -18.71
N THR A 93 24.69 3.35 -18.48
CA THR A 93 23.39 2.71 -18.76
C THR A 93 23.16 2.59 -20.26
N ASP A 94 23.43 3.65 -21.03
CA ASP A 94 23.46 3.58 -22.50
C ASP A 94 24.43 2.52 -23.01
N ARG A 95 25.66 2.51 -22.50
CA ARG A 95 26.67 1.50 -22.87
C ARG A 95 26.18 0.08 -22.58
N LYS A 96 25.56 -0.13 -21.41
CA LYS A 96 25.02 -1.43 -21.02
C LYS A 96 23.91 -1.91 -21.96
N ALA A 97 23.04 -1.02 -22.42
CA ALA A 97 22.02 -1.36 -23.41
C ALA A 97 22.64 -1.84 -24.74
N ARG A 98 23.71 -1.18 -25.20
CA ARG A 98 24.45 -1.59 -26.40
C ARG A 98 25.21 -2.90 -26.23
N GLU A 99 25.86 -3.09 -25.08
CA GLU A 99 26.52 -4.36 -24.72
C GLU A 99 25.52 -5.50 -24.63
N ASN A 100 24.35 -5.25 -24.05
CA ASN A 100 23.26 -6.21 -23.97
C ASN A 100 22.77 -6.60 -25.37
N PHE A 101 22.59 -5.65 -26.28
CA PHE A 101 22.24 -5.92 -27.68
C PHE A 101 23.33 -6.77 -28.36
N SER A 102 24.59 -6.36 -28.22
CA SER A 102 25.74 -7.04 -28.84
C SER A 102 25.85 -8.48 -28.35
N ARG A 103 25.76 -8.69 -27.04
CA ARG A 103 25.76 -10.02 -26.43
C ARG A 103 24.57 -10.84 -26.90
N GLN A 104 23.39 -10.23 -26.98
CA GLN A 104 22.20 -10.92 -27.44
C GLN A 104 22.34 -11.36 -28.90
N SER A 105 22.87 -10.51 -29.77
CA SER A 105 23.15 -10.87 -31.17
C SER A 105 24.16 -12.01 -31.26
N GLU A 106 25.28 -11.96 -30.54
CA GLU A 106 26.25 -13.05 -30.49
C GLU A 106 25.59 -14.38 -30.07
N MET A 107 24.71 -14.33 -29.09
CA MET A 107 23.97 -15.49 -28.57
C MET A 107 22.95 -16.07 -29.57
N ILE A 108 22.34 -15.24 -30.42
CA ILE A 108 21.28 -15.67 -31.36
C ILE A 108 21.87 -16.02 -32.75
N ILE A 109 22.78 -15.20 -33.28
CA ILE A 109 23.32 -15.31 -34.64
C ILE A 109 24.80 -15.77 -34.68
N GLY A 110 25.45 -15.96 -33.53
CA GLY A 110 26.85 -16.39 -33.45
C GLY A 110 27.88 -15.30 -33.72
N ALA A 111 27.45 -14.04 -33.88
CA ALA A 111 28.32 -12.89 -34.11
C ALA A 111 27.78 -11.63 -33.42
N PRO A 112 28.62 -10.81 -32.77
CA PRO A 112 28.18 -9.59 -32.10
C PRO A 112 27.93 -8.45 -33.10
N TYR A 113 26.76 -7.82 -33.00
CA TYR A 113 26.40 -6.57 -33.66
C TYR A 113 26.50 -5.42 -32.67
N TYR A 114 27.24 -4.38 -33.03
CA TYR A 114 27.43 -3.19 -32.18
C TYR A 114 26.54 -2.04 -32.68
N PRO A 115 25.40 -1.77 -32.01
CA PRO A 115 24.51 -0.68 -32.42
C PRO A 115 25.11 0.70 -32.08
N PRO A 116 24.67 1.77 -32.78
CA PRO A 116 25.07 3.15 -32.48
C PRO A 116 24.59 3.58 -31.08
N GLY A 117 25.21 4.64 -30.53
CA GLY A 117 24.82 5.24 -29.25
C GLY A 117 23.41 5.83 -29.29
N SER A 118 22.76 5.91 -28.12
CA SER A 118 21.49 6.65 -27.99
C SER A 118 21.69 8.13 -28.27
N THR A 119 20.64 8.79 -28.72
CA THR A 119 20.64 10.23 -28.96
C THR A 119 20.81 11.03 -27.67
N GLU A 120 21.64 12.09 -27.73
CA GLU A 120 22.00 12.94 -26.60
C GLU A 120 20.77 13.53 -25.85
N TRP A 121 19.68 13.78 -26.56
CA TRP A 121 18.45 14.32 -25.97
C TRP A 121 17.81 13.38 -24.93
N ILE A 122 17.88 12.04 -25.11
CA ILE A 122 17.29 11.07 -24.15
C ILE A 122 18.03 11.14 -22.82
N LEU A 123 19.36 11.23 -22.89
CA LEU A 123 20.20 11.31 -21.70
C LEU A 123 19.97 12.65 -20.99
N ASN A 124 19.95 13.76 -21.74
CA ASN A 124 19.73 15.10 -21.17
C ASN A 124 18.33 15.27 -20.55
N ASP A 125 17.28 14.74 -21.19
CA ASP A 125 15.90 14.79 -20.69
C ASP A 125 15.76 13.99 -19.38
N TRP A 126 16.32 12.77 -19.36
CA TRP A 126 16.38 11.97 -18.14
C TRP A 126 17.16 12.68 -17.04
N HIS A 127 18.32 13.25 -17.38
CA HIS A 127 19.20 13.95 -16.45
C HIS A 127 18.48 15.12 -15.76
N ALA A 128 17.80 15.96 -16.54
CA ALA A 128 17.02 17.08 -16.03
C ALA A 128 15.85 16.61 -15.16
N THR A 129 15.05 15.65 -15.66
CA THR A 129 13.90 15.10 -14.93
C THR A 129 14.31 14.47 -13.60
N PHE A 130 15.43 13.74 -13.58
CA PHE A 130 15.93 13.10 -12.37
C PHE A 130 16.34 14.15 -11.31
N GLN A 131 17.03 15.21 -11.73
CA GLN A 131 17.42 16.30 -10.84
C GLN A 131 16.20 16.99 -10.24
N ASP A 132 15.19 17.31 -11.06
CA ASP A 132 13.96 17.96 -10.60
C ASP A 132 13.20 17.12 -9.58
N LEU A 133 13.12 15.80 -9.81
CA LEU A 133 12.53 14.87 -8.84
C LEU A 133 13.30 14.84 -7.52
N CYS A 134 14.63 14.90 -7.57
CA CYS A 134 15.48 14.94 -6.39
C CYS A 134 15.31 16.26 -5.61
N VAL A 135 15.35 17.40 -6.30
CA VAL A 135 15.14 18.74 -5.74
C VAL A 135 13.77 18.84 -5.08
N SER A 136 12.72 18.38 -5.78
CA SER A 136 11.35 18.35 -5.26
C SER A 136 11.21 17.48 -4.01
N ALA A 137 11.81 16.29 -4.00
CA ALA A 137 11.80 15.41 -2.84
C ALA A 137 12.53 16.02 -1.63
N CYS A 138 13.68 16.66 -1.84
CA CYS A 138 14.43 17.38 -0.81
C CYS A 138 13.70 18.64 -0.32
N ALA A 139 12.95 19.34 -1.17
CA ALA A 139 12.09 20.45 -0.76
C ALA A 139 10.96 19.99 0.18
N GLN A 140 10.37 18.82 -0.10
CA GLN A 140 9.39 18.20 0.79
C GLN A 140 10.02 17.77 2.13
N GLN A 141 11.29 17.36 2.11
CA GLN A 141 12.06 17.06 3.32
C GLN A 141 12.25 18.29 4.20
N LYS A 142 12.70 19.41 3.62
CA LYS A 142 12.78 20.72 4.31
C LYS A 142 11.45 21.10 4.94
N THR A 143 10.36 20.97 4.20
CA THR A 143 9.00 21.30 4.68
C THR A 143 8.62 20.50 5.93
N LYS A 144 8.93 19.20 5.97
CA LYS A 144 8.67 18.35 7.13
C LYS A 144 9.52 18.75 8.35
N ILE A 145 10.80 19.06 8.14
CA ILE A 145 11.67 19.56 9.23
C ILE A 145 11.10 20.86 9.80
N ALA A 146 10.69 21.81 8.94
CA ALA A 146 10.11 23.07 9.37
C ALA A 146 8.84 22.90 10.23
N VAL A 147 7.97 21.94 9.89
CA VAL A 147 6.79 21.59 10.70
C VAL A 147 7.18 21.07 12.09
N ILE A 148 8.19 20.21 12.18
CA ILE A 148 8.67 19.69 13.47
C ILE A 148 9.30 20.81 14.31
N VAL A 149 10.12 21.67 13.71
CA VAL A 149 10.72 22.84 14.38
C VAL A 149 9.63 23.76 14.93
N ALA A 150 8.59 24.05 14.15
CA ALA A 150 7.48 24.89 14.60
C ALA A 150 6.72 24.27 15.79
N GLY A 151 6.42 22.98 15.74
CA GLY A 151 5.79 22.25 16.85
C GLY A 151 6.68 22.19 18.10
N ALA A 152 7.98 22.01 17.93
CA ALA A 152 8.97 22.00 19.02
C ALA A 152 9.06 23.35 19.73
N LYS A 153 9.02 24.47 18.97
CA LYS A 153 8.97 25.83 19.55
C LYS A 153 7.70 26.03 20.39
N GLN A 154 6.53 25.62 19.88
CA GLN A 154 5.26 25.72 20.61
C GLN A 154 5.25 24.88 21.90
N ALA A 155 5.90 23.71 21.88
CA ALA A 155 5.97 22.81 23.01
C ALA A 155 7.12 23.13 23.99
N GLY A 156 7.90 24.20 23.76
CA GLY A 156 9.02 24.60 24.62
C GLY A 156 10.16 23.58 24.67
N TRP A 157 10.39 22.83 23.59
CA TRP A 157 11.44 21.82 23.54
C TRP A 157 12.84 22.45 23.65
N ASN A 158 13.80 21.68 24.16
CA ASN A 158 15.21 22.02 24.06
C ASN A 158 15.85 21.45 22.78
N LYS A 159 17.07 21.89 22.45
CA LYS A 159 17.81 21.49 21.24
C LYS A 159 17.90 19.96 21.09
N ALA A 160 18.21 19.26 22.18
CA ALA A 160 18.36 17.80 22.18
C ALA A 160 17.02 17.07 21.92
N GLN A 161 15.90 17.61 22.39
CA GLN A 161 14.57 17.06 22.13
C GLN A 161 14.14 17.24 20.67
N LEU A 162 14.40 18.42 20.09
CA LEU A 162 14.15 18.70 18.67
C LEU A 162 15.00 17.79 17.76
N GLU A 163 16.29 17.69 18.04
CA GLU A 163 17.23 16.83 17.31
C GLU A 163 16.76 15.37 17.33
N LYS A 164 16.44 14.85 18.52
CA LYS A 164 15.92 13.48 18.69
C LYS A 164 14.59 13.24 17.96
N ALA A 165 13.71 14.23 17.89
CA ALA A 165 12.43 14.12 17.19
C ALA A 165 12.61 14.07 15.67
N ILE A 166 13.51 14.90 15.14
CA ILE A 166 13.87 14.92 13.71
C ILE A 166 14.56 13.59 13.35
N GLU A 167 15.55 13.15 14.13
CA GLU A 167 16.30 11.90 13.88
C GLU A 167 15.46 10.63 13.96
N LYS A 168 14.42 10.59 14.80
CA LYS A 168 13.61 9.38 15.01
C LYS A 168 12.69 9.04 13.82
N GLN A 169 12.23 10.02 13.06
CA GLN A 169 11.15 9.83 12.07
C GLN A 169 11.54 10.10 10.62
N LEU A 170 12.52 10.96 10.38
CA LEU A 170 12.77 11.52 9.06
C LEU A 170 13.81 10.74 8.22
N PRO A 171 14.96 10.29 8.76
CA PRO A 171 16.01 9.64 7.97
C PRO A 171 15.56 8.41 7.17
N SER A 172 14.69 7.56 7.74
CA SER A 172 14.23 6.34 7.09
C SER A 172 13.26 6.60 5.93
N GLN A 173 12.36 7.57 6.09
CA GLN A 173 11.40 7.94 5.05
C GLN A 173 12.08 8.54 3.82
N PHE A 174 13.08 9.41 4.05
CA PHE A 174 13.80 10.06 2.95
C PHE A 174 14.78 9.13 2.26
N LYS A 175 15.41 8.22 3.01
CA LYS A 175 16.18 7.13 2.43
C LYS A 175 15.32 6.28 1.49
N HIS A 176 14.14 5.85 1.95
CA HIS A 176 13.24 5.05 1.12
C HIS A 176 12.79 5.80 -0.14
N ARG A 177 12.52 7.11 -0.02
CA ARG A 177 12.14 7.94 -1.17
C ARG A 177 13.28 8.12 -2.17
N ALA A 178 14.51 8.33 -1.71
CA ALA A 178 15.69 8.38 -2.58
C ALA A 178 15.90 7.06 -3.32
N GLU A 179 15.76 5.93 -2.62
CA GLU A 179 15.86 4.59 -3.21
C GLU A 179 14.77 4.33 -4.27
N LEU A 180 13.54 4.81 -4.01
CA LEU A 180 12.40 4.72 -4.92
C LEU A 180 12.61 5.52 -6.20
N ILE A 181 13.05 6.78 -6.09
CA ILE A 181 13.34 7.66 -7.23
C ILE A 181 14.47 7.04 -8.08
N ALA A 182 15.60 6.71 -7.45
CA ALA A 182 16.74 6.10 -8.13
C ALA A 182 16.36 4.82 -8.90
N ARG A 183 15.59 3.91 -8.29
CA ARG A 183 15.15 2.68 -8.96
C ARG A 183 14.23 2.96 -10.14
N THR A 184 13.20 3.78 -9.92
CA THR A 184 12.16 4.02 -10.93
C THR A 184 12.75 4.74 -12.15
N GLU A 185 13.54 5.77 -11.92
CA GLU A 185 14.08 6.57 -13.01
C GLU A 185 15.20 5.84 -13.75
N LEU A 186 16.04 5.02 -13.09
CA LEU A 186 17.02 4.20 -13.82
C LEU A 186 16.34 3.14 -14.69
N ALA A 187 15.25 2.53 -14.22
CA ALA A 187 14.48 1.57 -15.01
C ALA A 187 13.89 2.23 -16.27
N LYS A 188 13.35 3.44 -16.13
CA LYS A 188 12.87 4.26 -17.26
C LYS A 188 14.00 4.60 -18.23
N LEU A 189 15.16 5.03 -17.74
CA LEU A 189 16.34 5.30 -18.59
C LEU A 189 16.74 4.06 -19.37
N ASN A 190 16.92 2.92 -18.68
CA ASN A 190 17.29 1.65 -19.29
C ASN A 190 16.30 1.25 -20.40
N THR A 191 14.99 1.47 -20.16
CA THR A 191 13.95 1.25 -21.15
C THR A 191 14.13 2.15 -22.37
N ALA A 192 14.27 3.46 -22.14
CA ALA A 192 14.38 4.45 -23.20
C ALA A 192 15.61 4.21 -24.10
N VAL A 193 16.79 3.99 -23.52
CA VAL A 193 18.01 3.71 -24.29
C VAL A 193 17.95 2.36 -25.01
N THR A 194 17.29 1.35 -24.42
CA THR A 194 17.13 0.03 -25.05
C THR A 194 16.18 0.11 -26.27
N LEU A 195 15.06 0.83 -26.14
CA LEU A 195 14.14 1.04 -27.25
C LEU A 195 14.79 1.85 -28.37
N GLU A 196 15.60 2.86 -28.05
CA GLU A 196 16.34 3.62 -29.06
C GLU A 196 17.41 2.78 -29.76
N THR A 197 18.11 1.93 -28.99
CA THR A 197 19.03 0.93 -29.55
C THR A 197 18.31 -0.01 -30.52
N TYR A 198 17.10 -0.46 -30.18
CA TYR A 198 16.30 -1.32 -31.06
C TYR A 198 15.83 -0.59 -32.32
N ARG A 199 15.33 0.65 -32.19
CA ARG A 199 14.88 1.47 -33.34
C ARG A 199 16.02 1.76 -34.31
N SER A 200 17.17 2.19 -33.80
CA SER A 200 18.36 2.47 -34.61
C SER A 200 18.93 1.23 -35.29
N ALA A 201 18.81 0.05 -34.66
CA ALA A 201 19.14 -1.24 -35.27
C ALA A 201 18.08 -1.72 -36.29
N GLY A 202 16.89 -1.09 -36.32
CA GLY A 202 15.76 -1.48 -37.16
C GLY A 202 15.00 -2.72 -36.65
N VAL A 203 15.09 -3.01 -35.35
CA VAL A 203 14.32 -4.05 -34.66
C VAL A 203 12.91 -3.52 -34.37
N GLN A 204 11.90 -4.28 -34.77
CA GLN A 204 10.49 -3.89 -34.61
C GLN A 204 9.83 -4.46 -33.37
N TYR A 205 10.34 -5.60 -32.88
CA TYR A 205 9.73 -6.35 -31.79
C TYR A 205 10.74 -6.69 -30.72
N TYR A 206 10.26 -6.85 -29.50
CA TYR A 206 11.03 -7.41 -28.41
C TYR A 206 10.19 -8.42 -27.64
N LYS A 207 10.86 -9.31 -26.93
CA LYS A 207 10.25 -10.21 -25.97
C LYS A 207 10.38 -9.63 -24.57
N TRP A 208 9.27 -9.56 -23.85
CA TRP A 208 9.22 -9.03 -22.48
C TRP A 208 9.72 -10.07 -21.49
N LEU A 209 10.62 -9.66 -20.60
CA LEU A 209 11.18 -10.50 -19.53
C LEU A 209 10.83 -9.92 -18.16
N THR A 210 10.22 -10.74 -17.32
CA THR A 210 9.99 -10.39 -15.91
C THR A 210 11.15 -10.89 -15.04
N THR A 211 11.27 -10.37 -13.81
CA THR A 211 12.32 -10.80 -12.87
C THR A 211 12.12 -12.21 -12.32
N ILE A 212 10.88 -12.75 -12.43
CA ILE A 212 10.44 -14.08 -11.98
C ILE A 212 10.96 -14.37 -10.56
N ASP A 213 10.82 -13.39 -9.67
CA ASP A 213 11.24 -13.49 -8.27
C ASP A 213 10.05 -13.46 -7.30
N GLY A 214 8.82 -13.60 -7.83
CA GLY A 214 7.56 -13.60 -7.10
C GLY A 214 7.16 -12.23 -6.56
N ARG A 215 7.88 -11.17 -6.98
CA ARG A 215 7.64 -9.77 -6.57
C ARG A 215 7.07 -8.93 -7.70
N GLU A 216 7.02 -9.49 -8.90
CA GLU A 216 6.35 -8.93 -10.06
C GLU A 216 4.85 -8.80 -9.82
N ARG A 217 4.25 -7.72 -10.34
CA ARG A 217 2.80 -7.52 -10.33
C ARG A 217 2.16 -8.49 -11.30
N GLU A 218 0.92 -8.91 -11.03
CA GLU A 218 0.17 -9.82 -11.90
C GLU A 218 0.10 -9.30 -13.35
N SER A 219 -0.12 -7.99 -13.52
CA SER A 219 -0.14 -7.35 -14.85
C SER A 219 1.19 -7.40 -15.60
N HIS A 220 2.33 -7.44 -14.88
CA HIS A 220 3.66 -7.61 -15.48
C HIS A 220 3.96 -9.10 -15.72
N ALA A 221 3.51 -9.99 -14.84
CA ALA A 221 3.65 -11.44 -14.97
C ALA A 221 2.95 -11.95 -16.26
N LEU A 222 1.76 -11.41 -16.58
CA LEU A 222 1.04 -11.71 -17.82
C LEU A 222 1.78 -11.28 -19.10
N MET A 223 2.70 -10.31 -18.97
CA MET A 223 3.55 -9.86 -20.07
C MET A 223 4.77 -10.75 -20.26
N ASN A 224 5.11 -11.63 -19.31
CA ASN A 224 6.28 -12.47 -19.43
C ASN A 224 6.22 -13.32 -20.71
N ASP A 225 7.33 -13.32 -21.44
CA ASP A 225 7.50 -14.00 -22.72
C ASP A 225 6.62 -13.50 -23.89
N ARG A 226 5.82 -12.44 -23.71
CA ARG A 226 5.05 -11.83 -24.80
C ARG A 226 5.98 -11.09 -25.76
N ILE A 227 5.66 -11.21 -27.05
CA ILE A 227 6.28 -10.42 -28.12
C ILE A 227 5.55 -9.08 -28.14
N CYS A 228 6.27 -7.98 -28.10
CA CYS A 228 5.73 -6.63 -27.96
C CYS A 228 6.32 -5.71 -29.03
N SER A 229 5.59 -4.64 -29.37
CA SER A 229 6.09 -3.62 -30.29
C SER A 229 7.14 -2.75 -29.61
N VAL A 230 8.20 -2.39 -30.34
CA VAL A 230 9.20 -1.37 -29.96
C VAL A 230 8.61 0.06 -29.99
N THR A 231 7.54 0.28 -30.74
CA THR A 231 6.93 1.61 -30.92
C THR A 231 5.65 1.81 -30.10
N ASP A 232 4.84 0.77 -29.95
CA ASP A 232 3.54 0.83 -29.25
C ASP A 232 3.57 -0.05 -28.00
N GLY A 233 3.55 0.60 -26.83
CA GLY A 233 3.53 -0.04 -25.52
C GLY A 233 2.20 -0.70 -25.16
N ASP A 234 1.16 -0.61 -25.99
CA ASP A 234 -0.19 -1.14 -25.74
C ASP A 234 -0.58 -2.32 -26.62
N VAL A 235 0.37 -2.84 -27.41
CA VAL A 235 0.16 -4.03 -28.25
C VAL A 235 1.13 -5.14 -27.89
N TYR A 236 0.72 -6.36 -28.21
CA TYR A 236 1.55 -7.56 -28.20
C TYR A 236 1.25 -8.40 -29.44
N PHE A 237 2.12 -9.35 -29.73
CA PHE A 237 2.04 -10.18 -30.91
C PHE A 237 2.09 -11.66 -30.56
N GLU A 238 1.40 -12.46 -31.36
CA GLU A 238 1.49 -13.92 -31.34
C GLU A 238 2.15 -14.41 -32.63
N GLN A 239 2.91 -15.51 -32.53
CA GLN A 239 3.52 -16.11 -33.71
C GLN A 239 2.44 -16.62 -34.67
N ASN A 240 2.70 -16.49 -35.96
CA ASN A 240 1.78 -16.92 -37.00
C ASN A 240 2.32 -18.17 -37.71
N PRO A 241 1.80 -19.38 -37.43
CA PRO A 241 2.29 -20.61 -38.04
C PRO A 241 2.18 -20.64 -39.57
N LYS A 242 1.23 -19.88 -40.14
CA LYS A 242 0.98 -19.84 -41.59
C LYS A 242 1.82 -18.80 -42.31
N GLN A 243 2.26 -17.75 -41.61
CA GLN A 243 3.14 -16.70 -42.13
C GLN A 243 4.16 -16.33 -41.05
N PRO A 244 5.21 -17.13 -40.82
CA PRO A 244 6.15 -16.95 -39.70
C PRO A 244 6.81 -15.56 -39.65
N LEU A 245 6.99 -14.93 -40.81
CA LEU A 245 7.52 -13.57 -40.94
C LEU A 245 6.52 -12.45 -40.60
N ARG A 246 5.25 -12.78 -40.33
CA ARG A 246 4.14 -11.83 -40.11
C ARG A 246 3.35 -12.23 -38.85
N PRO A 247 3.83 -11.88 -37.66
CA PRO A 247 3.15 -12.18 -36.41
C PRO A 247 1.80 -11.43 -36.31
N ILE A 248 0.86 -11.97 -35.55
CA ILE A 248 -0.51 -11.45 -35.42
C ILE A 248 -0.54 -10.42 -34.29
N GLU A 249 -1.04 -9.22 -34.57
CA GLU A 249 -1.17 -8.14 -33.59
C GLU A 249 -2.40 -8.32 -32.70
N HIS A 250 -2.22 -8.07 -31.41
CA HIS A 250 -3.27 -8.03 -30.40
C HIS A 250 -3.14 -6.78 -29.52
N ARG A 251 -4.28 -6.18 -29.15
CA ARG A 251 -4.33 -5.14 -28.12
C ARG A 251 -4.15 -5.77 -26.74
N ARG A 252 -3.42 -5.09 -25.86
CA ARG A 252 -3.33 -5.49 -24.45
C ARG A 252 -4.69 -5.36 -23.77
N THR A 253 -5.04 -6.35 -22.95
CA THR A 253 -6.26 -6.35 -22.13
C THR A 253 -6.05 -5.52 -20.87
N GLY A 254 -7.13 -5.09 -20.18
CA GLY A 254 -7.02 -4.30 -18.95
C GLY A 254 -6.24 -4.96 -17.81
N ASP A 255 -6.11 -6.29 -17.82
CA ASP A 255 -5.29 -7.04 -16.85
C ASP A 255 -3.78 -6.98 -17.15
N MET A 256 -3.39 -6.62 -18.39
CA MET A 256 -2.01 -6.52 -18.82
C MET A 256 -1.45 -5.13 -18.53
N TYR A 257 -0.14 -5.04 -18.28
CA TYR A 257 0.49 -3.73 -18.12
C TYR A 257 0.48 -2.96 -19.46
N HIS A 258 0.11 -1.68 -19.40
CA HIS A 258 0.11 -0.75 -20.54
C HIS A 258 1.39 0.10 -20.49
N GLY A 259 2.31 -0.10 -21.45
CA GLY A 259 3.64 0.52 -21.48
C GLY A 259 4.78 -0.47 -21.77
N HIS A 260 6.03 0.01 -21.66
CA HIS A 260 7.24 -0.79 -21.91
C HIS A 260 7.85 -1.35 -20.61
N PRO A 261 8.66 -2.42 -20.65
CA PRO A 261 9.22 -2.99 -19.44
C PRO A 261 10.21 -2.02 -18.81
N GLY A 262 9.93 -1.59 -17.58
CA GLY A 262 10.73 -0.61 -16.84
C GLY A 262 10.11 0.79 -16.75
N THR A 263 9.00 1.07 -17.43
CA THR A 263 8.32 2.39 -17.33
C THR A 263 7.43 2.56 -16.09
N ASP A 264 7.03 1.44 -15.48
CA ASP A 264 6.22 1.43 -14.26
C ASP A 264 7.07 1.73 -13.01
N PHE A 265 6.45 2.23 -11.94
CA PHE A 265 7.17 2.56 -10.70
C PHE A 265 7.87 1.32 -10.13
N GLN A 266 9.12 1.43 -9.64
CA GLN A 266 9.92 0.30 -9.13
C GLN A 266 10.04 -0.94 -10.04
N CYS A 267 9.74 -0.82 -11.34
CA CYS A 267 9.78 -1.95 -12.26
C CYS A 267 11.23 -2.39 -12.56
N ARG A 268 11.46 -3.70 -12.63
CA ARG A 268 12.75 -4.28 -13.06
C ARG A 268 12.62 -5.26 -14.21
N CYS A 269 11.45 -5.26 -14.86
CA CYS A 269 11.26 -5.98 -16.11
C CYS A 269 12.26 -5.47 -17.14
N SER A 270 12.63 -6.33 -18.07
CA SER A 270 13.56 -6.02 -19.15
C SER A 270 13.02 -6.55 -20.46
N MET A 271 13.73 -6.26 -21.54
CA MET A 271 13.38 -6.74 -22.86
C MET A 271 14.61 -7.28 -23.57
N VAL A 272 14.36 -8.19 -24.50
CA VAL A 272 15.35 -8.75 -25.41
C VAL A 272 14.79 -8.66 -26.83
N MET A 273 15.60 -8.31 -27.82
CA MET A 273 15.13 -8.16 -29.20
C MET A 273 14.51 -9.46 -29.70
N TRP A 274 13.48 -9.36 -30.53
CA TRP A 274 12.85 -10.48 -31.20
C TRP A 274 12.67 -10.14 -32.68
N ASP A 275 13.07 -11.05 -33.55
CA ASP A 275 12.92 -10.87 -34.99
C ASP A 275 12.39 -12.18 -35.61
N PRO A 276 11.25 -12.14 -36.33
CA PRO A 276 10.67 -13.35 -36.90
C PRO A 276 11.54 -13.99 -37.99
N ALA A 277 12.41 -13.25 -38.68
CA ALA A 277 13.33 -13.83 -39.68
C ALA A 277 14.54 -14.52 -39.04
N ILE A 278 14.80 -14.27 -37.76
CA ILE A 278 15.91 -14.88 -37.01
C ILE A 278 15.37 -16.00 -36.11
N ASP A 279 14.21 -15.81 -35.49
CA ASP A 279 13.59 -16.75 -34.56
C ASP A 279 12.56 -17.68 -35.22
N GLY A 280 12.16 -17.42 -36.47
CA GLY A 280 11.05 -18.10 -37.18
C GLY A 280 11.40 -19.36 -37.98
N ASP A 281 12.67 -19.78 -38.05
CA ASP A 281 13.08 -21.06 -38.62
C ASP A 281 14.30 -21.59 -37.84
N TYR A 282 14.05 -22.26 -36.71
CA TYR A 282 14.95 -23.32 -36.27
C TYR A 282 14.52 -24.56 -37.05
N GLU A 283 15.33 -25.02 -38.02
CA GLU A 283 15.19 -26.37 -38.56
C GLU A 283 15.31 -27.36 -37.38
N VAL A 284 14.17 -27.78 -36.87
CA VAL A 284 14.02 -29.12 -36.35
C VAL A 284 13.78 -29.99 -37.57
N LYS A 285 14.81 -30.73 -37.99
CA LYS A 285 14.56 -31.91 -38.82
C LYS A 285 13.85 -32.93 -37.95
N ASP A 286 12.53 -33.01 -38.16
CA ASP A 286 11.69 -34.12 -37.74
C ASP A 286 12.13 -35.39 -38.50
N SER A 287 13.20 -35.99 -37.99
CA SER A 287 13.42 -37.44 -38.01
C SER A 287 14.15 -37.87 -36.75
N ASP A 288 14.84 -36.95 -36.08
CA ASP A 288 15.60 -37.26 -34.87
C ASP A 288 14.87 -36.84 -33.59
N LEU A 289 13.82 -35.99 -33.63
CA LEU A 289 13.12 -35.52 -32.42
C LEU A 289 12.04 -36.45 -31.87
N LEU A 290 11.56 -37.44 -32.62
CA LEU A 290 10.71 -38.48 -32.04
C LEU A 290 11.57 -39.52 -31.33
N GLU A 291 12.67 -39.95 -31.96
CA GLU A 291 13.63 -40.86 -31.32
C GLU A 291 14.47 -40.18 -30.22
N GLN A 292 14.80 -38.88 -30.33
CA GLN A 292 15.51 -38.13 -29.28
C GLN A 292 14.60 -37.56 -28.21
N ARG A 293 13.31 -37.26 -28.44
CA ARG A 293 12.41 -36.98 -27.30
C ARG A 293 12.06 -38.26 -26.56
N GLU A 294 11.89 -39.39 -27.24
CA GLU A 294 11.77 -40.69 -26.57
C GLU A 294 13.09 -41.12 -25.92
N ALA A 295 14.26 -40.83 -26.52
CA ALA A 295 15.56 -41.10 -25.91
C ALA A 295 16.01 -40.06 -24.89
N GLU A 296 15.54 -38.81 -24.91
CA GLU A 296 15.77 -37.78 -23.87
C GLU A 296 14.78 -37.95 -22.73
N GLU A 297 13.54 -38.39 -22.98
CA GLU A 297 12.58 -38.75 -21.93
C GLU A 297 12.97 -40.11 -21.31
N LEU A 298 13.54 -41.05 -22.09
CA LEU A 298 14.20 -42.25 -21.59
C LEU A 298 15.56 -41.96 -20.97
N ALA A 299 16.35 -40.99 -21.45
CA ALA A 299 17.63 -40.60 -20.85
C ALA A 299 17.44 -39.66 -19.67
N GLU A 300 16.33 -38.94 -19.54
CA GLU A 300 15.94 -38.17 -18.37
C GLU A 300 15.27 -39.09 -17.34
N LYS A 301 14.51 -40.10 -17.75
CA LYS A 301 14.15 -41.23 -16.88
C LYS A 301 15.36 -42.01 -16.45
N GLU A 302 16.28 -42.37 -17.35
CA GLU A 302 17.51 -43.08 -17.05
C GLU A 302 18.53 -42.17 -16.36
N ALA A 303 18.48 -40.85 -16.47
CA ALA A 303 19.34 -39.92 -15.72
C ALA A 303 18.71 -39.56 -14.38
N GLN A 304 17.38 -39.60 -14.24
CA GLN A 304 16.71 -39.55 -12.94
C GLN A 304 16.83 -40.90 -12.23
N GLU A 305 16.77 -42.02 -12.93
CA GLU A 305 17.02 -43.36 -12.42
C GLU A 305 18.51 -43.63 -12.26
N ARG A 306 19.41 -43.10 -13.10
CA ARG A 306 20.87 -43.12 -12.86
C ARG A 306 21.26 -42.11 -11.83
N ALA A 307 20.68 -40.93 -11.71
CA ALA A 307 20.96 -40.02 -10.59
C ALA A 307 20.32 -40.53 -9.30
N GLU A 308 19.18 -41.23 -9.36
CA GLU A 308 18.61 -41.93 -8.22
C GLU A 308 19.36 -43.24 -7.95
N ALA A 309 19.95 -43.90 -8.94
CA ALA A 309 20.83 -45.06 -8.80
C ALA A 309 22.28 -44.66 -8.50
N GLU A 310 22.74 -43.44 -8.79
CA GLU A 310 24.01 -42.83 -8.39
C GLU A 310 23.84 -42.19 -7.03
N ARG A 311 22.64 -41.71 -6.68
CA ARG A 311 22.30 -41.32 -5.32
C ARG A 311 22.10 -42.56 -4.46
N LYS A 312 21.46 -43.62 -4.98
CA LYS A 312 21.37 -44.93 -4.30
C LYS A 312 22.68 -45.69 -4.35
N ALA A 313 23.53 -45.54 -5.36
CA ALA A 313 24.88 -46.12 -5.43
C ALA A 313 25.92 -45.22 -4.75
N LYS A 314 25.70 -43.92 -4.56
CA LYS A 314 26.47 -43.11 -3.59
C LYS A 314 25.96 -43.36 -2.19
N GLU A 315 24.67 -43.53 -1.94
CA GLU A 315 24.16 -43.98 -0.63
C GLU A 315 24.54 -45.43 -0.36
N GLN A 316 24.64 -46.29 -1.38
CA GLN A 316 25.04 -47.68 -1.27
C GLN A 316 26.55 -47.82 -1.29
N ALA A 317 27.33 -46.99 -1.99
CA ALA A 317 28.78 -46.92 -1.88
C ALA A 317 29.22 -46.11 -0.65
N GLU A 318 28.41 -45.21 -0.10
CA GLU A 318 28.60 -44.62 1.23
C GLU A 318 28.11 -45.57 2.31
N ARG A 319 27.06 -46.38 2.09
CA ARG A 319 26.69 -47.48 2.99
C ARG A 319 27.63 -48.65 2.89
N GLU A 320 28.26 -48.91 1.76
CA GLU A 320 29.26 -49.95 1.54
C GLU A 320 30.62 -49.42 1.95
N LYS A 321 30.98 -48.15 1.73
CA LYS A 321 32.13 -47.52 2.43
C LYS A 321 31.89 -47.39 3.91
N ALA A 322 30.67 -47.18 4.40
CA ALA A 322 30.36 -47.17 5.83
C ALA A 322 30.23 -48.59 6.37
N ALA A 323 29.79 -49.57 5.58
CA ALA A 323 29.70 -50.98 5.97
C ALA A 323 31.05 -51.68 5.86
N GLU A 324 31.92 -51.26 4.94
CA GLU A 324 33.31 -51.64 4.78
C GLU A 324 34.15 -50.86 5.78
N ALA A 325 33.96 -49.56 6.00
CA ALA A 325 34.55 -48.90 7.17
C ALA A 325 34.07 -49.53 8.47
N LEU A 326 32.83 -50.02 8.56
CA LEU A 326 32.34 -50.82 9.69
C LEU A 326 32.88 -52.26 9.65
N ARG A 327 33.20 -52.85 8.50
CA ARG A 327 33.75 -54.22 8.36
C ARG A 327 35.24 -54.21 8.65
N THR A 328 35.99 -53.26 8.12
CA THR A 328 37.37 -52.89 8.44
C THR A 328 37.47 -52.38 9.87
N ALA A 329 36.49 -51.65 10.42
CA ALA A 329 36.44 -51.33 11.86
C ALA A 329 36.06 -52.55 12.71
N LYS A 330 35.21 -53.46 12.22
CA LYS A 330 34.91 -54.75 12.88
C LYS A 330 36.03 -55.77 12.72
N GLU A 331 36.85 -55.67 11.68
CA GLU A 331 38.03 -56.50 11.41
C GLU A 331 39.23 -55.94 12.14
N THR A 332 39.42 -54.63 12.23
CA THR A 332 40.39 -54.02 13.17
C THR A 332 39.93 -54.16 14.61
N ALA A 333 38.63 -54.14 14.91
CA ALA A 333 38.13 -54.52 16.23
C ALA A 333 38.25 -56.03 16.46
N LYS A 334 38.02 -56.92 15.48
CA LYS A 334 38.27 -58.36 15.59
C LYS A 334 39.75 -58.70 15.64
N ARG A 335 40.63 -57.91 15.02
CA ARG A 335 42.09 -58.10 15.00
C ARG A 335 42.70 -57.49 16.25
N ALA A 336 42.18 -56.36 16.75
CA ALA A 336 42.46 -55.86 18.09
C ALA A 336 41.85 -56.74 19.18
N GLU A 337 40.72 -57.41 18.92
CA GLU A 337 40.12 -58.39 19.83
C GLU A 337 40.78 -59.77 19.71
N ALA A 338 41.33 -60.15 18.56
CA ALA A 338 42.18 -61.32 18.37
C ALA A 338 43.59 -61.08 18.90
N GLU A 339 44.13 -59.87 18.83
CA GLU A 339 45.38 -59.44 19.49
C GLU A 339 45.16 -59.29 20.98
N ARG A 340 44.00 -58.80 21.44
CA ARG A 340 43.61 -58.88 22.86
C ARG A 340 43.39 -60.31 23.29
N GLN A 341 42.78 -61.18 22.49
CA GLN A 341 42.59 -62.61 22.79
C GLN A 341 43.90 -63.40 22.65
N ALA A 342 44.86 -63.00 21.83
CA ALA A 342 46.18 -63.60 21.72
C ALA A 342 47.12 -63.08 22.82
N ALA A 343 47.02 -61.80 23.21
CA ALA A 343 47.67 -61.25 24.39
C ALA A 343 47.05 -61.80 25.67
N GLU A 344 45.74 -62.04 25.70
CA GLU A 344 45.02 -62.70 26.78
C GLU A 344 45.30 -64.20 26.80
N LYS A 345 45.46 -64.87 25.65
CA LYS A 345 45.89 -66.27 25.56
C LYS A 345 47.37 -66.44 25.93
N ALA A 346 48.25 -65.50 25.56
CA ALA A 346 49.64 -65.47 26.01
C ALA A 346 49.76 -65.12 27.51
N ARG A 347 48.89 -64.23 28.00
CA ARG A 347 48.75 -63.94 29.43
C ARG A 347 48.13 -65.12 30.18
N GLN A 348 47.18 -65.84 29.57
CA GLN A 348 46.58 -67.06 30.10
C GLN A 348 47.56 -68.24 30.02
N GLU A 349 48.43 -68.37 29.04
CA GLU A 349 49.48 -69.41 28.97
C GLU A 349 50.60 -69.11 29.98
N ALA A 350 50.92 -67.83 30.21
CA ALA A 350 51.83 -67.39 31.28
C ALA A 350 51.20 -67.54 32.68
N GLU A 351 49.90 -67.26 32.82
CA GLU A 351 49.11 -67.42 34.04
C GLU A 351 48.71 -68.88 34.29
N GLU A 352 48.65 -69.73 33.26
CA GLU A 352 48.42 -71.18 33.29
C GLU A 352 49.70 -71.93 33.61
N ASN A 353 50.87 -71.46 33.19
CA ASN A 353 52.15 -71.99 33.69
C ASN A 353 52.40 -71.56 35.14
N ALA A 354 52.04 -70.33 35.53
CA ALA A 354 52.07 -69.90 36.92
C ALA A 354 50.99 -70.56 37.79
N ARG A 355 49.80 -70.84 37.22
CA ARG A 355 48.75 -71.64 37.86
C ARG A 355 49.12 -73.11 37.94
N LYS A 356 49.71 -73.76 36.94
CA LYS A 356 50.08 -75.19 36.99
C LYS A 356 50.97 -75.47 38.20
N LEU A 357 51.95 -74.61 38.48
CA LEU A 357 52.79 -74.69 39.68
C LEU A 357 52.04 -74.40 41.00
N ALA A 358 51.01 -73.55 41.01
CA ALA A 358 50.22 -73.23 42.21
C ALA A 358 49.01 -74.15 42.41
N GLU A 359 48.56 -74.80 41.34
CA GLU A 359 47.38 -75.65 41.23
C GLU A 359 47.77 -77.10 41.51
N GLU A 360 48.97 -77.59 41.15
CA GLU A 360 49.54 -78.86 41.62
C GLU A 360 49.56 -78.98 43.17
N ALA A 361 49.80 -77.86 43.86
CA ALA A 361 49.79 -77.80 45.32
C ALA A 361 48.38 -77.74 45.94
N ARG A 362 47.36 -77.35 45.16
CA ARG A 362 45.96 -77.19 45.60
C ARG A 362 45.09 -78.38 45.16
N THR A 363 45.41 -79.03 44.05
CA THR A 363 44.76 -80.24 43.52
C THR A 363 44.95 -81.43 44.45
N ALA A 364 46.14 -81.66 45.00
CA ALA A 364 46.36 -82.73 45.98
C ALA A 364 45.45 -82.64 47.23
N ARG A 365 45.00 -81.42 47.60
CA ARG A 365 44.12 -81.18 48.74
C ARG A 365 42.62 -81.24 48.42
N LEU A 366 42.22 -81.01 47.18
CA LEU A 366 40.80 -81.05 46.75
C LEU A 366 40.43 -82.39 46.10
N GLU A 367 41.41 -83.16 45.57
CA GLU A 367 41.23 -84.48 44.96
C GLU A 367 40.71 -85.52 45.96
N ALA A 368 41.15 -85.51 47.22
CA ALA A 368 40.65 -86.46 48.22
C ALA A 368 39.15 -86.30 48.55
N ALA A 369 38.56 -85.12 48.36
CA ALA A 369 37.17 -84.81 48.74
C ALA A 369 36.18 -84.81 47.56
N ALA A 370 36.69 -84.74 46.31
CA ALA A 370 35.88 -84.75 45.10
C ALA A 370 35.77 -86.14 44.44
N VAL A 371 36.75 -87.04 44.66
CA VAL A 371 36.78 -88.42 44.12
C VAL A 371 35.52 -89.23 44.44
N LYS A 372 34.81 -88.93 45.53
CA LYS A 372 33.57 -89.65 45.91
C LYS A 372 32.28 -89.09 45.31
N ARG A 373 32.28 -87.91 44.67
CA ARG A 373 31.07 -87.27 44.09
C ARG A 373 31.10 -87.14 42.56
N HIS A 374 32.19 -87.55 41.91
CA HIS A 374 32.40 -87.40 40.47
C HIS A 374 32.13 -88.68 39.64
N ALA A 375 31.89 -89.84 40.28
CA ALA A 375 31.81 -91.12 39.60
C ALA A 375 30.53 -91.34 38.74
N GLU A 376 29.57 -90.40 38.75
CA GLU A 376 28.25 -90.61 38.11
C GLU A 376 27.73 -89.36 37.34
N ARG A 377 28.59 -88.51 36.78
CA ARG A 377 28.13 -87.32 36.01
C ARG A 377 28.53 -87.35 34.54
N THR A 378 27.52 -87.26 33.67
CA THR A 378 27.62 -87.25 32.20
C THR A 378 27.77 -85.84 31.61
N GLU A 379 28.29 -85.74 30.39
CA GLU A 379 28.71 -84.49 29.69
C GLU A 379 27.64 -83.39 29.56
N GLU A 380 26.36 -83.74 29.63
CA GLU A 380 25.26 -82.77 29.62
C GLU A 380 25.13 -82.03 30.97
N MET A 381 25.54 -82.69 32.06
CA MET A 381 25.36 -82.23 33.43
C MET A 381 26.40 -81.17 33.84
N GLU A 382 27.58 -81.13 33.23
CA GLU A 382 28.60 -80.09 33.49
C GLU A 382 28.31 -78.76 32.76
N ARG A 383 27.85 -78.82 31.51
CA ARG A 383 27.51 -77.61 30.72
C ARG A 383 26.32 -76.86 31.31
N ALA A 384 25.41 -77.56 31.99
CA ALA A 384 24.30 -76.97 32.74
C ALA A 384 24.76 -76.24 34.04
N ILE A 385 25.78 -76.75 34.74
CA ILE A 385 26.23 -76.21 36.04
C ILE A 385 26.93 -74.85 35.90
N VAL A 386 27.81 -74.68 34.91
CA VAL A 386 28.55 -73.42 34.68
C VAL A 386 27.62 -72.30 34.20
N SER A 387 26.67 -72.64 33.34
CA SER A 387 25.59 -71.75 32.87
C SER A 387 24.61 -71.34 33.98
N ALA A 388 24.34 -72.24 34.94
CA ALA A 388 23.54 -71.95 36.13
C ALA A 388 24.30 -71.09 37.17
N TRP A 389 25.62 -71.24 37.30
CA TRP A 389 26.43 -70.53 38.30
C TRP A 389 26.59 -69.02 37.98
N ASN A 390 26.81 -68.67 36.71
CA ASN A 390 26.91 -67.26 36.29
C ASN A 390 25.58 -66.51 36.39
N ARG A 391 24.44 -67.18 36.13
CA ARG A 391 23.10 -66.62 36.42
C ARG A 391 22.85 -66.46 37.92
N ARG A 392 23.19 -67.47 38.73
CA ARG A 392 23.07 -67.43 40.21
C ARG A 392 23.97 -66.39 40.86
N ARG A 393 25.09 -65.99 40.26
CA ARG A 393 25.99 -64.94 40.79
C ARG A 393 25.41 -63.54 40.58
N ILE A 394 24.85 -63.28 39.39
CA ILE A 394 24.16 -62.01 39.09
C ILE A 394 22.87 -61.91 39.93
N LEU A 395 22.14 -63.02 40.10
CA LEU A 395 20.99 -63.11 40.99
C LEU A 395 21.37 -62.92 42.47
N ARG A 396 22.43 -63.54 42.99
CA ARG A 396 22.90 -63.33 44.37
C ARG A 396 23.37 -61.90 44.65
N ASN A 397 24.06 -61.27 43.70
CA ASN A 397 24.45 -59.86 43.83
C ASN A 397 23.25 -58.91 43.67
N ALA A 398 22.18 -59.32 42.99
CA ALA A 398 20.91 -58.60 42.99
C ALA A 398 20.16 -58.83 44.31
N GLU A 399 20.04 -60.07 44.80
CA GLU A 399 19.44 -60.43 46.09
C GLU A 399 20.11 -59.73 47.27
N ALA A 400 21.45 -59.68 47.32
CA ALA A 400 22.19 -58.92 48.35
C ALA A 400 21.88 -57.42 48.29
N ARG A 401 21.82 -56.82 47.09
CA ARG A 401 21.40 -55.42 46.87
C ARG A 401 19.91 -55.17 47.11
N HIS A 402 19.06 -56.20 47.08
CA HIS A 402 17.64 -56.12 47.42
C HIS A 402 17.41 -56.30 48.94
N ALA A 403 18.24 -57.11 49.61
CA ALA A 403 18.21 -57.35 51.05
C ALA A 403 18.82 -56.19 51.87
N GLU A 404 19.75 -55.41 51.30
CA GLU A 404 20.35 -54.22 51.93
C GLU A 404 19.59 -52.91 51.63
N ARG A 405 18.51 -52.93 50.85
CA ARG A 405 17.70 -51.72 50.58
C ARG A 405 16.85 -51.36 51.79
N THR A 406 16.93 -50.10 52.21
CA THR A 406 15.98 -49.57 53.19
C THR A 406 14.57 -49.48 52.56
N GLN A 407 13.52 -49.51 53.39
CA GLN A 407 12.13 -49.39 52.93
C GLN A 407 11.91 -48.12 52.10
N GLU A 408 12.59 -47.01 52.45
CA GLU A 408 12.58 -45.75 51.70
C GLU A 408 13.18 -45.90 50.29
N GLN A 409 14.31 -46.60 50.16
CA GLN A 409 14.96 -46.83 48.85
C GLN A 409 14.12 -47.74 47.95
N ALA A 410 13.49 -48.76 48.51
CA ALA A 410 12.56 -49.62 47.76
C ALA A 410 11.33 -48.83 47.28
N THR A 411 10.75 -48.00 48.15
CA THR A 411 9.62 -47.12 47.83
C THR A 411 10.00 -46.10 46.76
N ALA A 412 11.19 -45.50 46.84
CA ALA A 412 11.67 -44.54 45.83
C ALA A 412 11.91 -45.19 44.46
N ILE A 413 12.36 -46.45 44.41
CA ILE A 413 12.52 -47.19 43.15
C ILE A 413 11.13 -47.53 42.55
N GLN A 414 10.19 -47.97 43.38
CA GLN A 414 8.82 -48.24 42.96
C GLN A 414 8.15 -46.97 42.42
N GLN A 415 8.28 -45.84 43.12
CA GLN A 415 7.82 -44.53 42.66
C GLN A 415 8.45 -44.16 41.30
N ARG A 416 9.77 -44.30 41.13
CA ARG A 416 10.43 -44.02 39.84
C ARG A 416 9.95 -44.93 38.71
N TRP A 417 9.62 -46.18 39.03
CA TRP A 417 9.05 -47.12 38.06
C TRP A 417 7.63 -46.73 37.69
N ASP A 418 6.78 -46.44 38.67
CA ASP A 418 5.39 -46.00 38.48
C ASP A 418 5.35 -44.68 37.72
N ASP A 419 6.22 -43.72 38.04
CA ASP A 419 6.41 -42.47 37.29
C ASP A 419 6.81 -42.74 35.83
N ARG A 420 7.68 -43.72 35.60
CA ARG A 420 8.09 -44.10 34.24
C ARG A 420 6.93 -44.73 33.48
N GLN A 421 6.14 -45.60 34.11
CA GLN A 421 4.94 -46.19 33.51
C GLN A 421 3.87 -45.14 33.23
N ALA A 422 3.65 -44.20 34.16
CA ALA A 422 2.75 -43.07 33.99
C ALA A 422 3.16 -42.20 32.78
N LYS A 423 4.45 -41.86 32.67
CA LYS A 423 5.00 -41.12 31.51
C LYS A 423 4.84 -41.87 30.19
N ILE A 424 5.00 -43.19 30.19
CA ILE A 424 4.76 -44.01 28.99
C ILE A 424 3.29 -44.00 28.61
N LYS A 425 2.38 -44.17 29.57
CA LYS A 425 0.93 -44.13 29.36
C LYS A 425 0.48 -42.77 28.81
N GLU A 426 1.00 -41.69 29.37
CA GLU A 426 0.76 -40.32 28.89
C GLU A 426 1.30 -40.10 27.47
N ALA A 427 2.51 -40.60 27.17
CA ALA A 427 3.09 -40.50 25.84
C ALA A 427 2.28 -41.26 24.79
N ILE A 428 1.77 -42.47 25.11
CA ILE A 428 0.87 -43.24 24.24
C ILE A 428 -0.41 -42.45 23.99
N LYS A 429 -1.05 -41.97 25.07
CA LYS A 429 -2.27 -41.16 24.97
C LYS A 429 -2.06 -39.92 24.09
N THR A 430 -0.96 -39.20 24.27
CA THR A 430 -0.61 -38.02 23.47
C THR A 430 -0.51 -38.36 21.98
N VAL A 431 0.13 -39.48 21.64
CA VAL A 431 0.24 -39.92 20.25
C VAL A 431 -1.13 -40.27 19.68
N ASP A 432 -1.97 -40.99 20.44
CA ASP A 432 -3.31 -41.38 20.00
C ASP A 432 -4.25 -40.18 19.82
N ASP A 433 -4.21 -39.22 20.74
CA ASP A 433 -5.00 -37.97 20.66
C ASP A 433 -4.59 -37.17 19.40
N ILE A 434 -3.29 -36.95 19.18
CA ILE A 434 -2.79 -36.23 18.00
C ILE A 434 -3.10 -37.01 16.71
N ARG A 435 -2.95 -38.34 16.73
CA ARG A 435 -3.29 -39.18 15.58
C ARG A 435 -4.79 -39.10 15.28
N GLY A 436 -5.65 -39.12 16.28
CA GLY A 436 -7.10 -39.01 16.11
C GLY A 436 -7.53 -37.67 15.52
N GLU A 437 -6.92 -36.57 15.96
CA GLU A 437 -7.31 -35.23 15.56
C GLU A 437 -6.65 -34.75 14.25
N TYR A 438 -5.39 -35.10 14.01
CA TYR A 438 -4.56 -34.54 12.93
C TYR A 438 -4.22 -35.51 11.80
N SER A 439 -4.57 -36.80 11.90
CA SER A 439 -4.35 -37.75 10.79
C SER A 439 -5.46 -37.67 9.72
N GLY A 440 -5.16 -38.17 8.52
CA GLY A 440 -6.14 -38.21 7.41
C GLY A 440 -6.28 -36.91 6.61
N ILE A 441 -5.53 -35.86 6.95
CA ILE A 441 -5.48 -34.62 6.17
C ILE A 441 -4.77 -34.88 4.83
N LYS A 442 -5.51 -34.84 3.73
CA LYS A 442 -4.96 -35.01 2.38
C LYS A 442 -3.91 -33.94 2.10
N GLY A 443 -2.69 -34.37 1.75
CA GLY A 443 -1.53 -33.50 1.57
C GLY A 443 -0.58 -33.42 2.78
N LEU A 444 -0.98 -33.90 3.96
CA LEU A 444 -0.16 -33.94 5.17
C LEU A 444 -0.30 -35.32 5.84
N ALA A 445 0.47 -36.30 5.34
CA ALA A 445 0.46 -37.65 5.90
C ALA A 445 1.09 -37.71 7.29
N PHE A 446 0.44 -38.44 8.20
CA PHE A 446 0.96 -38.68 9.55
C PHE A 446 2.32 -39.42 9.47
N PRO A 447 3.37 -39.01 10.22
CA PRO A 447 4.71 -39.52 9.98
C PRO A 447 4.88 -41.00 10.30
N SER A 448 5.39 -41.78 9.35
CA SER A 448 5.70 -43.22 9.54
C SER A 448 6.77 -43.47 10.60
N THR A 449 7.58 -42.46 10.92
CA THR A 449 8.58 -42.49 11.99
C THR A 449 7.97 -42.62 13.39
N VAL A 450 6.73 -42.16 13.60
CA VAL A 450 5.98 -42.35 14.85
C VAL A 450 5.66 -43.83 15.04
N LYS A 451 5.10 -44.48 14.01
CA LYS A 451 4.80 -45.93 14.01
C LYS A 451 6.05 -46.78 14.27
N LYS A 452 7.18 -46.39 13.67
CA LYS A 452 8.47 -47.05 13.91
C LYS A 452 8.93 -46.90 15.36
N ALA A 453 8.76 -45.73 15.99
CA ALA A 453 9.12 -45.53 17.39
C ALA A 453 8.22 -46.32 18.36
N GLU A 454 6.92 -46.42 18.09
CA GLU A 454 5.98 -47.28 18.84
C GLU A 454 6.37 -48.76 18.76
N SER A 455 6.66 -49.28 17.57
CA SER A 455 7.09 -50.68 17.38
C SER A 455 8.40 -51.03 18.10
N GLN A 456 9.21 -50.03 18.43
CA GLN A 456 10.46 -50.17 19.17
C GLN A 456 10.30 -49.95 20.68
N GLY A 457 9.08 -49.73 21.18
CA GLY A 457 8.80 -49.42 22.59
C GLY A 457 9.32 -48.05 23.04
N LYS A 458 9.62 -47.13 22.11
CA LYS A 458 10.16 -45.79 22.40
C LYS A 458 9.05 -44.73 22.43
N TYR A 459 8.09 -44.90 23.34
CA TYR A 459 6.86 -44.10 23.40
C TYR A 459 7.08 -42.60 23.63
N THR A 460 8.03 -42.21 24.47
CA THR A 460 8.36 -40.78 24.68
C THR A 460 8.92 -40.13 23.42
N LYS A 461 9.71 -40.87 22.64
CA LYS A 461 10.22 -40.41 21.34
C LYS A 461 9.08 -40.33 20.30
N ALA A 462 8.16 -41.29 20.31
CA ALA A 462 6.97 -41.27 19.45
C ALA A 462 6.10 -40.04 19.72
N ALA A 463 5.88 -39.70 20.99
CA ALA A 463 5.15 -38.49 21.40
C ALA A 463 5.83 -37.19 20.92
N GLY A 464 7.15 -37.08 21.06
CA GLY A 464 7.89 -35.92 20.54
C GLY A 464 7.79 -35.76 19.01
N LEU A 465 7.80 -36.87 18.27
CA LEU A 465 7.62 -36.86 16.80
C LEU A 465 6.18 -36.48 16.41
N ALA A 466 5.17 -36.96 17.14
CA ALA A 466 3.77 -36.60 16.94
C ALA A 466 3.52 -35.11 17.25
N GLN A 467 4.11 -34.57 18.32
CA GLN A 467 4.06 -33.15 18.67
C GLN A 467 4.68 -32.27 17.58
N ASN A 468 5.81 -32.67 16.99
CA ASN A 468 6.41 -31.95 15.86
C ASN A 468 5.48 -31.95 14.63
N PHE A 469 4.77 -33.05 14.39
CA PHE A 469 3.78 -33.10 13.32
C PHE A 469 2.58 -32.19 13.61
N LYS A 470 2.03 -32.22 14.83
CA LYS A 470 0.99 -31.29 15.29
C LYS A 470 1.40 -29.84 15.03
N ALA A 471 2.59 -29.44 15.49
CA ALA A 471 3.12 -28.10 15.28
C ALA A 471 3.22 -27.72 13.79
N LYS A 472 3.59 -28.69 12.93
CA LYS A 472 3.62 -28.48 11.47
C LYS A 472 2.21 -28.25 10.91
N VAL A 473 1.22 -29.05 11.30
CA VAL A 473 -0.16 -28.89 10.83
C VAL A 473 -0.75 -27.58 11.33
N ASP A 474 -0.56 -27.24 12.61
CA ASP A 474 -0.99 -25.98 13.20
C ASP A 474 -0.35 -24.77 12.49
N ALA A 475 0.92 -24.88 12.08
CA ALA A 475 1.61 -23.85 11.32
C ALA A 475 1.07 -23.69 9.89
N GLU A 476 0.50 -24.74 9.27
CA GLU A 476 -0.20 -24.60 8.00
C GLU A 476 -1.60 -24.01 8.20
N ALA A 477 -2.32 -24.44 9.24
CA ALA A 477 -3.65 -23.92 9.56
C ALA A 477 -3.62 -22.43 9.95
N SER A 478 -2.56 -21.96 10.62
CA SER A 478 -2.41 -20.55 10.99
C SER A 478 -2.22 -19.62 9.79
N LYS A 479 -1.75 -20.14 8.65
CA LYS A 479 -1.67 -19.38 7.37
C LYS A 479 -3.05 -19.22 6.73
N LEU A 480 -4.06 -19.97 7.19
CA LEU A 480 -5.44 -19.95 6.69
C LEU A 480 -6.32 -19.00 7.52
N ASP A 481 -5.82 -17.79 7.78
CA ASP A 481 -6.38 -16.78 8.69
C ASP A 481 -7.76 -16.24 8.31
N LEU A 482 -8.15 -16.33 7.03
CA LEU A 482 -9.45 -15.86 6.55
C LEU A 482 -10.55 -16.91 6.77
N LEU A 483 -10.19 -18.17 6.95
CA LEU A 483 -11.15 -19.22 7.26
C LEU A 483 -11.64 -19.11 8.70
N ALA A 484 -12.90 -19.49 8.94
CA ALA A 484 -13.45 -19.57 10.30
C ALA A 484 -12.86 -20.76 11.09
N GLU A 485 -12.74 -21.92 10.43
CA GLU A 485 -12.31 -23.19 11.02
C GLU A 485 -11.28 -23.89 10.11
N PRO A 486 -10.01 -23.42 10.09
CA PRO A 486 -9.01 -23.86 9.11
C PRO A 486 -8.63 -25.33 9.25
N LEU A 487 -8.52 -25.86 10.48
CA LEU A 487 -8.21 -27.28 10.71
C LEU A 487 -9.33 -28.21 10.21
N GLU A 488 -10.59 -27.84 10.42
CA GLU A 488 -11.73 -28.63 9.94
C GLU A 488 -11.80 -28.63 8.42
N ALA A 489 -11.55 -27.47 7.78
CA ALA A 489 -11.48 -27.36 6.33
C ALA A 489 -10.38 -28.26 5.74
N MET A 490 -9.19 -28.25 6.35
CA MET A 490 -8.07 -29.13 5.97
C MET A 490 -8.43 -30.61 6.15
N ARG A 491 -9.12 -30.96 7.23
CA ARG A 491 -9.54 -32.35 7.50
C ARG A 491 -10.55 -32.86 6.48
N LYS A 492 -11.57 -32.06 6.16
CA LYS A 492 -12.64 -32.45 5.24
C LYS A 492 -12.20 -32.45 3.78
N HIS A 493 -11.39 -31.49 3.36
CA HIS A 493 -11.11 -31.25 1.94
C HIS A 493 -9.65 -31.43 1.54
N GLY A 494 -8.72 -31.43 2.49
CA GLY A 494 -7.28 -31.43 2.24
C GLY A 494 -6.64 -30.04 2.32
N LEU A 495 -5.32 -30.01 2.45
CA LEU A 495 -4.56 -28.76 2.58
C LEU A 495 -4.68 -27.88 1.32
N LYS A 496 -4.52 -28.47 0.13
CA LYS A 496 -4.52 -27.72 -1.14
C LYS A 496 -5.88 -27.09 -1.40
N GLU A 497 -6.95 -27.84 -1.15
CA GLU A 497 -8.32 -27.40 -1.35
C GLU A 497 -8.69 -26.29 -0.34
N ALA A 498 -8.25 -26.40 0.92
CA ALA A 498 -8.42 -25.33 1.91
C ALA A 498 -7.64 -24.05 1.56
N GLN A 499 -6.40 -24.19 1.07
CA GLN A 499 -5.60 -23.08 0.54
C GLN A 499 -6.27 -22.40 -0.66
N ALA A 500 -6.81 -23.17 -1.60
CA ALA A 500 -7.51 -22.62 -2.76
C ALA A 500 -8.76 -21.81 -2.36
N VAL A 501 -9.51 -22.25 -1.34
CA VAL A 501 -10.66 -21.50 -0.82
C VAL A 501 -10.22 -20.21 -0.15
N GLN A 502 -9.21 -20.28 0.71
CA GLN A 502 -8.59 -19.11 1.36
C GLN A 502 -8.16 -18.07 0.30
N ASP A 503 -7.48 -18.48 -0.76
CA ASP A 503 -7.02 -17.59 -1.83
C ASP A 503 -8.19 -16.97 -2.61
N ALA A 504 -9.23 -17.76 -2.90
CA ALA A 504 -10.43 -17.27 -3.57
C ALA A 504 -11.19 -16.24 -2.69
N VAL A 505 -11.32 -16.51 -1.39
CA VAL A 505 -11.90 -15.58 -0.43
C VAL A 505 -11.04 -14.32 -0.34
N ARG A 506 -9.71 -14.45 -0.24
CA ARG A 506 -8.76 -13.33 -0.19
C ARG A 506 -8.92 -12.39 -1.38
N LYS A 507 -8.86 -12.92 -2.60
CA LYS A 507 -9.06 -12.14 -3.83
C LYS A 507 -10.39 -11.41 -3.84
N LYS A 508 -11.46 -12.06 -3.34
CA LYS A 508 -12.77 -11.42 -3.23
C LYS A 508 -12.74 -10.28 -2.22
N LEU A 509 -12.18 -10.49 -1.02
CA LEU A 509 -12.10 -9.45 0.02
C LEU A 509 -11.24 -8.27 -0.42
N GLU A 510 -10.11 -8.50 -1.08
CA GLU A 510 -9.25 -7.47 -1.68
C GLU A 510 -10.01 -6.65 -2.71
N TYR A 511 -10.75 -7.30 -3.62
CA TYR A 511 -11.63 -6.61 -4.56
C TYR A 511 -12.70 -5.76 -3.87
N LEU A 512 -13.18 -6.17 -2.69
CA LEU A 512 -14.16 -5.40 -1.94
C LEU A 512 -13.57 -4.16 -1.29
N GLU A 513 -12.24 -4.07 -1.07
CA GLU A 513 -11.60 -2.96 -0.36
C GLU A 513 -11.86 -1.59 -1.00
N GLN A 514 -11.98 -1.55 -2.33
CA GLN A 514 -12.24 -0.33 -3.11
C GLN A 514 -13.62 0.30 -2.86
N PHE A 515 -14.56 -0.43 -2.24
CA PHE A 515 -15.92 0.04 -2.04
C PHE A 515 -16.13 0.64 -0.63
N ASP A 516 -17.18 1.43 -0.48
CA ASP A 516 -17.66 1.87 0.83
C ASP A 516 -18.20 0.71 1.68
N ILE A 517 -18.40 0.96 2.97
CA ILE A 517 -18.82 -0.05 3.94
C ILE A 517 -20.19 -0.68 3.59
N ASP A 518 -21.16 0.13 3.15
CA ASP A 518 -22.50 -0.36 2.80
C ASP A 518 -22.46 -1.31 1.60
N LYS A 519 -21.65 -0.97 0.60
CA LYS A 519 -21.46 -1.77 -0.60
C LYS A 519 -20.65 -3.04 -0.30
N LYS A 520 -19.69 -3.00 0.63
CA LYS A 520 -19.00 -4.21 1.13
C LYS A 520 -19.98 -5.18 1.76
N ILE A 521 -20.85 -4.69 2.63
CA ILE A 521 -21.87 -5.49 3.32
C ILE A 521 -22.79 -6.19 2.29
N LYS A 522 -23.40 -5.43 1.37
CA LYS A 522 -24.32 -5.98 0.35
C LYS A 522 -23.65 -7.03 -0.53
N LYS A 523 -22.38 -6.82 -0.87
CA LYS A 523 -21.61 -7.77 -1.68
C LYS A 523 -21.30 -9.04 -0.91
N LEU A 524 -20.93 -8.94 0.37
CA LEU A 524 -20.69 -10.12 1.22
C LEU A 524 -21.96 -10.94 1.40
N GLU A 525 -23.12 -10.31 1.64
CA GLU A 525 -24.42 -10.99 1.70
C GLU A 525 -24.73 -11.72 0.39
N PHE A 526 -24.52 -11.06 -0.75
CA PHE A 526 -24.69 -11.68 -2.06
C PHE A 526 -23.77 -12.90 -2.24
N GLU A 527 -22.50 -12.81 -1.86
CA GLU A 527 -21.57 -13.93 -1.99
C GLU A 527 -21.96 -15.09 -1.08
N ILE A 528 -22.39 -14.83 0.16
CA ILE A 528 -22.90 -15.84 1.11
C ILE A 528 -24.10 -16.58 0.50
N GLU A 529 -25.10 -15.85 0.01
CA GLU A 529 -26.28 -16.43 -0.62
C GLU A 529 -25.92 -17.19 -1.91
N TYR A 530 -25.01 -16.62 -2.71
CA TYR A 530 -24.57 -17.23 -3.96
C TYR A 530 -23.85 -18.56 -3.71
N VAL A 531 -22.91 -18.63 -2.77
CA VAL A 531 -22.20 -19.90 -2.49
C VAL A 531 -23.13 -20.95 -1.93
N GLU A 532 -24.10 -20.56 -1.09
CA GLU A 532 -25.10 -21.46 -0.51
C GLU A 532 -26.09 -21.99 -1.55
N LYS A 533 -26.55 -21.14 -2.47
CA LYS A 533 -27.51 -21.52 -3.50
C LYS A 533 -26.87 -22.36 -4.60
N ASN A 534 -25.67 -21.99 -5.05
CA ASN A 534 -25.05 -22.65 -6.20
C ASN A 534 -24.28 -23.91 -5.83
N LYS A 535 -23.72 -24.01 -4.61
CA LYS A 535 -22.96 -25.16 -4.10
C LYS A 535 -21.97 -25.75 -5.11
N LYS A 536 -21.37 -24.89 -5.94
CA LYS A 536 -20.60 -25.28 -7.14
C LYS A 536 -19.39 -26.15 -6.82
N TYR A 537 -18.79 -25.96 -5.64
CA TYR A 537 -17.62 -26.69 -5.19
C TYR A 537 -17.93 -27.39 -3.86
N ALA A 538 -17.29 -28.54 -3.62
CA ALA A 538 -17.47 -29.30 -2.37
C ALA A 538 -17.10 -28.49 -1.11
N THR A 539 -16.29 -27.44 -1.26
CA THR A 539 -15.84 -26.52 -0.20
C THR A 539 -16.77 -25.33 0.04
N TRP A 540 -17.98 -25.31 -0.53
CA TRP A 540 -18.89 -24.16 -0.44
C TRP A 540 -19.21 -23.74 1.01
N GLU A 541 -19.33 -24.69 1.94
CA GLU A 541 -19.56 -24.40 3.38
C GLU A 541 -18.39 -23.64 4.01
N VAL A 542 -17.16 -23.97 3.61
CA VAL A 542 -15.93 -23.32 4.09
C VAL A 542 -15.89 -21.88 3.57
N ALA A 543 -16.21 -21.67 2.29
CA ALA A 543 -16.28 -20.34 1.70
C ALA A 543 -17.39 -19.48 2.35
N LYS A 544 -18.57 -20.07 2.57
CA LYS A 544 -19.70 -19.42 3.25
C LYS A 544 -19.30 -18.89 4.63
N LYS A 545 -18.76 -19.77 5.49
CA LYS A 545 -18.30 -19.38 6.85
C LYS A 545 -17.21 -18.31 6.82
N ALA A 546 -16.32 -18.34 5.82
CA ALA A 546 -15.28 -17.32 5.67
C ALA A 546 -15.88 -15.94 5.31
N TYR A 547 -16.88 -15.90 4.42
CA TYR A 547 -17.60 -14.65 4.12
C TYR A 547 -18.45 -14.16 5.29
N GLU A 548 -19.07 -15.06 6.07
CA GLU A 548 -19.79 -14.70 7.30
C GLU A 548 -18.86 -14.06 8.34
N LYS A 549 -17.67 -14.64 8.55
CA LYS A 549 -16.61 -14.06 9.40
C LYS A 549 -16.21 -12.66 8.92
N ALA A 550 -16.00 -12.50 7.61
CA ALA A 550 -15.65 -11.19 7.03
C ALA A 550 -16.79 -10.18 7.19
N LEU A 551 -18.04 -10.60 7.02
CA LEU A 551 -19.22 -9.74 7.21
C LEU A 551 -19.31 -9.23 8.66
N ALA A 552 -19.07 -10.09 9.65
CA ALA A 552 -19.06 -9.70 11.05
C ALA A 552 -18.00 -8.60 11.36
N GLU A 553 -16.81 -8.71 10.78
CA GLU A 553 -15.77 -7.68 10.93
C GLU A 553 -16.14 -6.35 10.26
N VAL A 554 -16.79 -6.39 9.09
CA VAL A 554 -17.27 -5.16 8.42
C VAL A 554 -18.41 -4.52 9.21
N VAL A 555 -19.34 -5.32 9.76
CA VAL A 555 -20.42 -4.84 10.63
C VAL A 555 -19.86 -4.15 11.88
N LYS A 556 -18.80 -4.71 12.49
CA LYS A 556 -18.13 -4.09 13.64
C LYS A 556 -17.57 -2.71 13.30
N LYS A 557 -16.93 -2.55 12.13
CA LYS A 557 -16.45 -1.23 11.66
C LYS A 557 -17.60 -0.25 11.42
N ALA A 558 -18.69 -0.71 10.82
CA ALA A 558 -19.89 0.11 10.61
C ALA A 558 -20.53 0.54 11.95
N ALA A 559 -20.48 -0.34 12.97
CA ALA A 559 -20.95 -0.03 14.32
C ALA A 559 -20.14 1.11 14.97
N GLU A 560 -18.82 1.15 14.75
CA GLU A 560 -17.95 2.23 15.21
C GLU A 560 -18.33 3.57 14.54
N GLU A 561 -18.68 3.57 13.25
CA GLU A 561 -19.17 4.78 12.57
C GLU A 561 -20.54 5.24 13.10
N ALA A 562 -21.44 4.30 13.40
CA ALA A 562 -22.72 4.61 14.02
C ALA A 562 -22.56 5.22 15.42
N GLU A 563 -21.59 4.77 16.21
CA GLU A 563 -21.25 5.34 17.53
C GLU A 563 -20.82 6.81 17.42
N VAL A 564 -20.02 7.15 16.41
CA VAL A 564 -19.65 8.56 16.13
C VAL A 564 -20.88 9.41 15.82
N LYS A 565 -21.84 8.90 15.04
CA LYS A 565 -23.10 9.62 14.76
C LYS A 565 -23.90 9.85 16.05
N ILE A 566 -23.98 8.85 16.91
CA ILE A 566 -24.65 8.95 18.23
C ILE A 566 -23.97 10.02 19.10
N ASP A 567 -22.64 10.10 19.11
CA ASP A 567 -21.90 11.12 19.88
C ASP A 567 -22.13 12.55 19.37
N VAL A 568 -22.25 12.71 18.05
CA VAL A 568 -22.64 13.99 17.43
C VAL A 568 -24.04 14.39 17.87
N LEU A 569 -25.00 13.46 17.81
CA LEU A 569 -26.37 13.68 18.27
C LEU A 569 -26.43 13.98 19.77
N ALA A 570 -25.63 13.30 20.59
CA ALA A 570 -25.49 13.56 22.02
C ALA A 570 -24.93 14.96 22.30
N SER A 571 -23.96 15.40 21.50
CA SER A 571 -23.43 16.76 21.60
C SER A 571 -24.47 17.81 21.22
N ALA A 572 -25.26 17.57 20.17
CA ALA A 572 -26.38 18.44 19.78
C ALA A 572 -27.49 18.47 20.86
N ALA A 573 -27.78 17.32 21.48
CA ALA A 573 -28.80 17.20 22.51
C ALA A 573 -28.52 18.06 23.75
N LYS A 574 -27.25 18.34 24.08
CA LYS A 574 -26.86 19.24 25.19
C LYS A 574 -27.41 20.67 25.05
N PHE A 575 -27.65 21.11 23.82
CA PHE A 575 -28.14 22.47 23.50
C PHE A 575 -29.58 22.48 22.98
N ALA A 576 -30.21 21.31 22.84
CA ALA A 576 -31.54 21.19 22.29
C ALA A 576 -32.62 21.53 23.31
N LYS A 577 -33.62 22.33 22.90
CA LYS A 577 -34.78 22.68 23.74
C LYS A 577 -35.86 21.59 23.77
N THR A 578 -35.78 20.60 22.89
CA THR A 578 -36.81 19.57 22.71
C THR A 578 -36.57 18.36 23.63
N LYS A 579 -37.38 18.21 24.68
CA LYS A 579 -37.30 17.09 25.64
C LYS A 579 -37.38 15.71 24.97
N LYS A 580 -38.18 15.58 23.90
CA LYS A 580 -38.30 14.34 23.11
C LYS A 580 -36.98 13.95 22.43
N PHE A 581 -36.29 14.90 21.80
CA PHE A 581 -35.01 14.65 21.12
C PHE A 581 -33.93 14.20 22.13
N VAL A 582 -33.79 14.92 23.25
CA VAL A 582 -32.86 14.56 24.33
C VAL A 582 -33.12 13.14 24.86
N THR A 583 -34.40 12.77 24.99
CA THR A 583 -34.80 11.44 25.48
C THR A 583 -34.43 10.33 24.50
N GLU A 584 -34.70 10.51 23.20
CA GLU A 584 -34.37 9.50 22.18
C GLU A 584 -32.86 9.35 21.97
N VAL A 585 -32.10 10.44 22.02
CA VAL A 585 -30.63 10.38 21.99
C VAL A 585 -30.07 9.61 23.20
N SER A 586 -30.62 9.82 24.40
CA SER A 586 -30.22 9.04 25.58
C SER A 586 -30.55 7.55 25.45
N LYS A 587 -31.62 7.19 24.73
CA LYS A 587 -31.91 5.78 24.42
C LYS A 587 -30.87 5.19 23.46
N LEU A 588 -30.46 5.94 22.43
CA LEU A 588 -29.41 5.50 21.50
C LEU A 588 -28.09 5.21 22.23
N GLN A 589 -27.68 6.08 23.15
CA GLN A 589 -26.46 5.90 23.95
C GLN A 589 -26.46 4.66 24.87
N LYS A 590 -27.64 4.09 25.15
CA LYS A 590 -27.81 2.91 26.02
C LYS A 590 -27.96 1.60 25.24
N LEU A 591 -28.02 1.65 23.91
CA LEU A 591 -28.14 0.44 23.09
C LEU A 591 -26.81 -0.33 23.11
N ALA A 592 -26.92 -1.66 23.10
CA ALA A 592 -25.75 -2.52 22.92
C ALA A 592 -25.15 -2.33 21.53
N LYS A 593 -23.83 -2.49 21.42
CA LYS A 593 -23.14 -2.40 20.13
C LYS A 593 -23.61 -3.53 19.20
N PRO A 594 -24.00 -3.23 17.95
CA PRO A 594 -24.48 -4.25 17.04
C PRO A 594 -23.35 -5.19 16.64
N THR A 595 -23.64 -6.49 16.67
CA THR A 595 -22.72 -7.57 16.27
C THR A 595 -23.18 -8.24 14.98
N THR A 596 -24.44 -8.03 14.60
CA THR A 596 -25.04 -8.53 13.37
C THR A 596 -25.53 -7.40 12.48
N LYS A 597 -25.65 -7.67 11.18
CA LYS A 597 -26.25 -6.77 10.19
C LYS A 597 -27.62 -6.28 10.63
N LYS A 598 -28.48 -7.18 11.10
CA LYS A 598 -29.85 -6.84 11.51
C LYS A 598 -29.86 -5.83 12.66
N GLU A 599 -29.02 -6.05 13.67
CA GLU A 599 -28.87 -5.10 14.78
C GLU A 599 -28.31 -3.75 14.31
N LEU A 600 -27.40 -3.74 13.34
CA LEU A 600 -26.85 -2.52 12.75
C LEU A 600 -27.91 -1.76 11.94
N ASP A 601 -28.71 -2.45 11.14
CA ASP A 601 -29.79 -1.85 10.35
C ASP A 601 -30.88 -1.28 11.28
N ASP A 602 -31.25 -2.00 12.34
CA ASP A 602 -32.17 -1.52 13.37
C ASP A 602 -31.61 -0.29 14.10
N LEU A 603 -30.29 -0.26 14.38
CA LEU A 603 -29.63 0.88 14.98
C LEU A 603 -29.63 2.08 14.02
N ASN A 604 -29.24 1.87 12.77
CA ASN A 604 -29.22 2.92 11.74
C ASN A 604 -30.62 3.49 11.51
N ALA A 605 -31.66 2.67 11.45
CA ALA A 605 -33.04 3.15 11.33
C ALA A 605 -33.45 4.03 12.53
N LYS A 606 -33.00 3.69 13.74
CA LYS A 606 -33.23 4.52 14.93
C LYS A 606 -32.40 5.80 14.90
N ILE A 607 -31.13 5.74 14.47
CA ILE A 607 -30.27 6.92 14.25
C ILE A 607 -30.94 7.84 13.25
N ASP A 608 -31.35 7.34 12.08
CA ASP A 608 -32.05 8.10 11.05
C ASP A 608 -33.34 8.72 11.58
N SER A 609 -34.13 7.98 12.36
CA SER A 609 -35.34 8.52 12.99
C SER A 609 -35.02 9.66 13.97
N VAL A 610 -33.92 9.57 14.73
CA VAL A 610 -33.50 10.60 15.70
C VAL A 610 -32.82 11.78 14.99
N GLU A 611 -32.05 11.54 13.94
CA GLU A 611 -31.55 12.55 13.02
C GLU A 611 -32.72 13.30 12.38
N GLN A 612 -33.76 12.60 11.93
CA GLN A 612 -35.00 13.23 11.46
C GLN A 612 -35.71 14.03 12.55
N MET A 613 -35.56 13.69 13.85
CA MET A 613 -36.03 14.53 14.95
C MET A 613 -35.12 15.74 15.19
N ALA A 614 -33.80 15.60 15.03
CA ALA A 614 -32.85 16.72 15.03
C ALA A 614 -33.19 17.68 13.88
N VAL A 615 -33.42 17.14 12.68
CA VAL A 615 -33.88 17.82 11.48
C VAL A 615 -35.25 18.44 11.73
N LYS A 616 -36.29 17.72 12.17
CA LYS A 616 -37.58 18.35 12.54
C LYS A 616 -37.48 19.40 13.65
N SER A 617 -36.46 19.34 14.51
CA SER A 617 -36.22 20.36 15.54
C SER A 617 -35.40 21.57 15.06
N VAL A 618 -34.69 21.46 13.92
CA VAL A 618 -33.80 22.49 13.35
C VAL A 618 -34.24 22.95 11.94
N LEU A 619 -35.13 22.21 11.27
CA LEU A 619 -35.36 22.18 9.82
C LEU A 619 -36.80 21.72 9.47
N ASP A 620 -37.82 22.42 9.95
CA ASP A 620 -38.99 22.59 9.08
C ASP A 620 -38.65 23.74 8.12
N PRO A 621 -38.48 23.52 6.80
CA PRO A 621 -38.58 24.60 5.83
C PRO A 621 -40.02 25.12 5.88
N LYS A 622 -40.22 26.32 6.42
CA LYS A 622 -41.48 27.04 6.21
C LYS A 622 -41.36 27.81 4.90
N ALA A 623 -42.42 27.79 4.09
CA ALA A 623 -42.62 28.90 3.15
C ALA A 623 -42.56 30.19 4.00
N GLY A 624 -41.59 31.07 3.71
CA GLY A 624 -41.34 32.24 4.54
C GLY A 624 -40.24 32.13 5.60
N ASP A 625 -39.12 31.42 5.35
CA ASP A 625 -37.89 31.62 6.13
C ASP A 625 -37.59 33.13 6.20
N ILE A 626 -37.71 33.71 7.39
CA ILE A 626 -37.45 35.14 7.65
C ILE A 626 -35.97 35.26 8.00
N TYR A 627 -35.22 35.91 7.12
CA TYR A 627 -33.83 36.25 7.37
C TYR A 627 -33.78 37.65 7.98
N ASN A 628 -33.06 37.79 9.09
CA ASN A 628 -32.87 39.08 9.70
C ASN A 628 -32.06 39.97 8.76
N GLU A 629 -32.56 41.17 8.54
CA GLU A 629 -31.79 42.21 7.88
C GLU A 629 -30.53 42.50 8.68
N VAL A 630 -29.38 42.47 8.01
CA VAL A 630 -28.10 42.90 8.59
C VAL A 630 -27.71 44.22 7.97
N SER A 631 -27.67 45.27 8.77
CA SER A 631 -27.31 46.63 8.33
C SER A 631 -26.02 47.08 8.99
N PHE A 632 -25.16 47.73 8.21
CA PHE A 632 -23.83 48.16 8.64
C PHE A 632 -23.74 49.68 8.69
N LYS A 633 -23.00 50.20 9.67
CA LYS A 633 -22.67 51.63 9.71
C LYS A 633 -21.73 51.95 8.53
N PRO A 634 -21.82 53.16 7.95
CA PRO A 634 -20.88 53.60 6.92
C PRO A 634 -19.43 53.42 7.38
N SER A 635 -18.59 52.83 6.52
CA SER A 635 -17.22 52.57 6.90
C SER A 635 -16.37 53.85 6.91
N THR A 636 -15.46 53.96 7.88
CA THR A 636 -14.46 55.04 7.90
C THR A 636 -13.27 54.69 7.01
N ALA A 637 -12.52 55.70 6.56
CA ALA A 637 -11.27 55.46 5.83
C ALA A 637 -10.28 54.63 6.66
N LYS A 638 -10.24 54.86 7.99
CA LYS A 638 -9.41 54.09 8.92
C LYS A 638 -9.76 52.60 8.92
N GLN A 639 -11.05 52.26 8.96
CA GLN A 639 -11.50 50.86 8.90
C GLN A 639 -11.13 50.21 7.56
N ARG A 640 -11.40 50.90 6.45
CA ARG A 640 -11.05 50.40 5.11
C ARG A 640 -9.55 50.20 4.91
N ASN A 641 -8.71 51.06 5.49
CA ASN A 641 -7.25 50.93 5.43
C ASN A 641 -6.72 49.83 6.37
N ALA A 642 -7.45 49.51 7.44
CA ALA A 642 -7.07 48.47 8.39
C ALA A 642 -7.50 47.06 7.93
N ALA A 643 -8.59 46.95 7.16
CA ALA A 643 -9.00 45.69 6.56
C ALA A 643 -7.98 45.22 5.53
N ARG A 644 -7.81 43.91 5.43
CA ARG A 644 -6.85 43.27 4.52
C ARG A 644 -7.56 42.27 3.62
N PHE A 645 -7.01 42.09 2.43
CA PHE A 645 -7.20 40.87 1.65
C PHE A 645 -6.37 39.75 2.28
N ILE A 646 -6.72 38.50 1.99
CA ILE A 646 -5.83 37.38 2.20
C ILE A 646 -4.64 37.51 1.24
N ASP A 647 -3.44 37.61 1.79
CA ASP A 647 -2.23 37.52 0.98
C ASP A 647 -1.97 36.05 0.64
N SER A 648 -1.80 35.75 -0.65
CA SER A 648 -1.41 34.43 -1.14
C SER A 648 -0.10 33.93 -0.53
N GLY A 649 0.77 34.79 0.00
CA GLY A 649 1.99 34.42 0.72
C GLY A 649 1.77 34.06 2.20
N GLU A 650 0.71 34.57 2.82
CA GLU A 650 0.39 34.38 4.26
C GLU A 650 -0.89 33.56 4.49
N TRP A 651 -1.39 32.90 3.45
CA TRP A 651 -2.71 32.28 3.44
C TRP A 651 -2.99 31.34 4.61
N LYS A 652 -1.98 30.63 5.15
CA LYS A 652 -2.14 29.70 6.27
C LYS A 652 -2.62 30.37 7.56
N SER A 653 -2.13 31.57 7.87
CA SER A 653 -2.52 32.28 9.10
C SER A 653 -3.85 33.00 8.94
N GLN A 654 -4.20 33.40 7.72
CA GLN A 654 -5.39 34.18 7.41
C GLN A 654 -6.61 33.29 7.05
N ASP A 655 -6.40 32.09 6.52
CA ASP A 655 -7.42 31.02 6.36
C ASP A 655 -7.94 30.54 7.73
N ALA A 656 -7.04 30.41 8.70
CA ALA A 656 -7.35 29.95 10.06
C ALA A 656 -8.38 30.85 10.78
N SER A 657 -8.52 32.12 10.40
CA SER A 657 -9.53 33.00 11.00
C SER A 657 -10.93 32.76 10.43
N LEU A 658 -11.05 32.30 9.19
CA LEU A 658 -12.32 32.03 8.50
C LEU A 658 -12.83 30.59 8.73
N MET A 659 -11.90 29.64 8.85
CA MET A 659 -12.19 28.21 9.01
C MET A 659 -13.13 27.87 10.17
N PRO A 660 -13.03 28.43 11.39
CA PRO A 660 -13.93 28.08 12.49
C PRO A 660 -15.42 28.29 12.14
N ASN A 661 -15.75 29.39 11.45
CA ASN A 661 -17.13 29.70 11.07
C ASN A 661 -17.62 28.78 9.95
N ALA A 662 -16.78 28.54 8.94
CA ALA A 662 -17.10 27.61 7.84
C ALA A 662 -17.27 26.17 8.36
N SER A 663 -16.33 25.69 9.18
CA SER A 663 -16.33 24.36 9.78
C SER A 663 -17.51 24.14 10.73
N ALA A 664 -17.92 25.14 11.52
CA ALA A 664 -19.08 25.05 12.39
C ALA A 664 -20.38 24.95 11.58
N ALA A 665 -20.53 25.79 10.55
CA ALA A 665 -21.68 25.75 9.65
C ALA A 665 -21.73 24.43 8.87
N TRP A 666 -20.59 23.94 8.36
CA TRP A 666 -20.52 22.71 7.59
C TRP A 666 -20.82 21.45 8.40
N ARG A 667 -20.32 21.36 9.64
CA ARG A 667 -20.58 20.22 10.53
C ARG A 667 -22.05 20.09 10.94
N THR A 668 -22.78 21.20 10.91
CA THR A 668 -24.21 21.25 11.23
C THR A 668 -25.10 21.35 9.99
N ALA A 669 -24.51 21.37 8.79
CA ALA A 669 -25.22 21.43 7.53
C ALA A 669 -25.79 20.06 7.14
N THR A 670 -27.00 20.06 6.57
CA THR A 670 -27.56 18.85 5.96
C THR A 670 -26.80 18.47 4.69
N LEU A 671 -27.01 17.25 4.22
CA LEU A 671 -26.47 16.81 2.94
C LEU A 671 -26.91 17.73 1.79
N GLU A 672 -28.17 18.16 1.77
CA GLU A 672 -28.71 19.05 0.74
C GLU A 672 -28.11 20.46 0.78
N GLN A 673 -27.77 20.95 1.98
CA GLN A 673 -27.06 22.22 2.15
C GLN A 673 -25.63 22.15 1.64
N LYS A 674 -24.93 21.05 1.95
CA LYS A 674 -23.58 20.78 1.44
C LYS A 674 -23.57 20.63 -0.09
N GLN A 675 -24.52 19.89 -0.63
CA GLN A 675 -24.74 19.74 -2.07
C GLN A 675 -25.03 21.08 -2.74
N ALA A 676 -25.92 21.91 -2.17
CA ALA A 676 -26.24 23.22 -2.72
C ALA A 676 -25.02 24.15 -2.79
N ALA A 677 -24.17 24.14 -1.78
CA ALA A 677 -22.94 24.92 -1.77
C ALA A 677 -21.91 24.40 -2.79
N TYR A 678 -21.71 23.08 -2.85
CA TYR A 678 -20.82 22.45 -3.83
C TYR A 678 -21.24 22.74 -5.27
N TYR A 679 -22.50 22.47 -5.63
CA TYR A 679 -22.98 22.67 -7.00
C TYR A 679 -22.96 24.14 -7.43
N TYR A 680 -23.16 25.07 -6.50
CA TYR A 680 -23.01 26.49 -6.79
C TYR A 680 -21.57 26.83 -7.22
N THR A 681 -20.57 26.29 -6.52
CA THR A 681 -19.15 26.48 -6.91
C THR A 681 -18.80 25.80 -8.23
N GLN A 682 -19.45 24.68 -8.58
CA GLN A 682 -19.26 23.99 -9.87
C GLN A 682 -19.80 24.82 -11.04
N GLY A 683 -20.91 25.54 -10.85
CA GLY A 683 -21.51 26.39 -11.87
C GLY A 683 -22.64 27.26 -11.33
N SER A 684 -22.34 28.53 -11.05
CA SER A 684 -23.28 29.45 -10.40
C SER A 684 -24.39 30.02 -11.29
N LYS A 685 -24.29 29.88 -12.63
CA LYS A 685 -25.25 30.46 -13.58
C LYS A 685 -26.68 29.96 -13.36
N VAL A 686 -26.86 28.64 -13.19
CA VAL A 686 -28.17 28.01 -13.01
C VAL A 686 -28.84 28.48 -11.71
N ASN A 687 -28.06 28.84 -10.70
CA ASN A 687 -28.54 29.40 -9.43
C ASN A 687 -28.88 30.89 -9.52
N ASN A 688 -28.03 31.67 -10.19
CA ASN A 688 -28.09 33.13 -10.19
C ASN A 688 -29.01 33.73 -11.25
N GLU A 689 -29.05 33.19 -12.48
CA GLU A 689 -29.93 33.70 -13.56
C GLU A 689 -31.42 33.78 -13.16
N PRO A 690 -32.01 32.76 -12.49
CA PRO A 690 -33.39 32.84 -12.02
C PRO A 690 -33.63 33.96 -10.99
N LEU A 691 -32.61 34.35 -10.22
CA LEU A 691 -32.70 35.42 -9.23
C LEU A 691 -32.63 36.82 -9.86
N TYR A 692 -32.21 36.92 -11.13
CA TYR A 692 -32.25 38.14 -11.93
C TYR A 692 -33.48 38.25 -12.83
N GLY A 693 -34.28 37.19 -12.95
CA GLY A 693 -35.44 37.15 -13.85
C GLY A 693 -35.08 37.00 -15.35
N ALA A 694 -33.88 36.51 -15.67
CA ALA A 694 -33.41 36.32 -17.06
C ALA A 694 -33.88 34.98 -17.68
N HIS A 695 -33.97 34.93 -19.01
CA HIS A 695 -34.31 33.72 -19.78
C HIS A 695 -33.16 32.69 -19.77
N TYR A 696 -33.52 31.43 -19.55
CA TYR A 696 -32.61 30.31 -19.27
C TYR A 696 -31.76 29.90 -20.48
N TYR A 697 -30.43 29.84 -20.31
CA TYR A 697 -29.53 29.08 -21.20
C TYR A 697 -29.42 27.59 -20.81
N SER A 698 -30.04 27.20 -19.69
CA SER A 698 -30.01 25.86 -19.09
C SER A 698 -31.35 25.14 -19.23
N SER A 699 -31.34 23.81 -19.20
CA SER A 699 -32.55 23.00 -19.39
C SER A 699 -33.58 23.30 -18.28
N GLY A 700 -34.88 23.27 -18.60
CA GLY A 700 -35.95 23.64 -17.65
C GLY A 700 -36.00 22.79 -16.37
N LYS A 701 -35.42 21.57 -16.39
CA LYS A 701 -35.37 20.69 -15.21
C LYS A 701 -34.31 21.14 -14.20
N ASP A 702 -33.12 21.51 -14.68
CA ASP A 702 -31.98 21.89 -13.83
C ASP A 702 -32.25 23.22 -13.11
N VAL A 703 -32.90 24.14 -13.82
CA VAL A 703 -33.39 25.41 -13.27
C VAL A 703 -34.38 25.19 -12.14
N MET A 704 -35.36 24.29 -12.33
CA MET A 704 -36.36 24.02 -11.31
C MET A 704 -35.75 23.42 -10.05
N GLU A 705 -34.78 22.53 -10.18
CA GLU A 705 -34.04 22.00 -9.03
C GLU A 705 -33.19 23.09 -8.35
N ALA A 706 -32.49 23.93 -9.11
CA ALA A 706 -31.72 25.04 -8.54
C ALA A 706 -32.59 26.02 -7.77
N VAL A 707 -33.74 26.39 -8.33
CA VAL A 707 -34.69 27.31 -7.73
C VAL A 707 -35.32 26.66 -6.49
N THR A 708 -35.89 25.47 -6.59
CA THR A 708 -36.70 24.86 -5.51
C THR A 708 -35.87 24.22 -4.39
N LYS A 709 -34.64 23.80 -4.68
CA LYS A 709 -33.83 22.99 -3.75
C LYS A 709 -32.49 23.64 -3.43
N HIS A 710 -31.69 24.04 -4.42
CA HIS A 710 -30.33 24.52 -4.14
C HIS A 710 -30.32 25.94 -3.54
N ASN A 711 -31.02 26.90 -4.14
CA ASN A 711 -31.02 28.29 -3.67
C ASN A 711 -31.50 28.45 -2.21
N PRO A 712 -32.61 27.83 -1.77
CA PRO A 712 -33.05 27.93 -0.36
C PRO A 712 -32.02 27.32 0.61
N ASN A 713 -31.44 26.17 0.25
CA ASN A 713 -30.46 25.49 1.08
C ASN A 713 -29.15 26.26 1.18
N LEU A 714 -28.69 26.84 0.08
CA LEU A 714 -27.50 27.70 0.05
C LEU A 714 -27.74 28.98 0.87
N THR A 715 -28.88 29.66 0.71
CA THR A 715 -29.24 30.83 1.52
C THR A 715 -29.18 30.50 3.01
N ARG A 716 -29.79 29.39 3.44
CA ARG A 716 -29.78 28.95 4.85
C ARG A 716 -28.37 28.66 5.37
N LEU A 717 -27.52 28.05 4.54
CA LEU A 717 -26.15 27.74 4.95
C LEU A 717 -25.33 29.02 5.14
N ILE A 718 -25.40 29.96 4.17
CA ILE A 718 -24.70 31.24 4.26
C ILE A 718 -25.22 32.06 5.45
N ASP A 719 -26.53 32.04 5.74
CA ASP A 719 -27.09 32.81 6.86
C ASP A 719 -26.56 32.36 8.24
N ARG A 720 -26.09 31.12 8.37
CA ARG A 720 -25.43 30.60 9.59
C ARG A 720 -23.97 31.03 9.72
N THR A 721 -23.42 31.69 8.70
CA THR A 721 -22.03 32.16 8.68
C THR A 721 -21.96 33.67 8.79
N SER A 722 -20.85 34.19 9.31
CA SER A 722 -20.58 35.63 9.31
C SER A 722 -19.08 35.88 9.34
N LEU A 723 -18.61 36.94 8.68
CA LEU A 723 -17.21 37.31 8.71
C LEU A 723 -16.78 37.72 10.13
N PRO A 724 -15.65 37.17 10.64
CA PRO A 724 -15.20 37.43 12.01
C PRO A 724 -14.55 38.82 12.18
N HIS A 725 -14.12 39.45 11.09
CA HIS A 725 -13.48 40.76 11.06
C HIS A 725 -13.80 41.50 9.75
N ASP A 726 -13.53 42.81 9.72
CA ASP A 726 -13.60 43.62 8.50
C ASP A 726 -12.64 43.05 7.46
N THR A 727 -13.12 42.85 6.23
CA THR A 727 -12.40 42.10 5.20
C THR A 727 -12.59 42.75 3.84
N TRP A 728 -11.53 42.77 3.02
CA TRP A 728 -11.67 43.08 1.61
C TRP A 728 -11.93 41.81 0.81
N LEU A 729 -12.96 41.86 -0.02
CA LEU A 729 -13.32 40.84 -0.98
C LEU A 729 -13.15 41.41 -2.39
N ARG A 730 -12.93 40.53 -3.36
CA ARG A 730 -12.98 40.92 -4.77
C ARG A 730 -13.89 40.01 -5.58
N SER A 731 -14.45 40.52 -6.67
CA SER A 731 -15.25 39.71 -7.60
C SER A 731 -15.04 40.18 -9.02
N GLY A 732 -14.63 39.27 -9.91
CA GLY A 732 -14.57 39.53 -11.35
C GLY A 732 -15.98 39.55 -11.92
N GLN A 733 -16.38 40.65 -12.57
CA GLN A 733 -17.72 40.86 -13.09
C GLN A 733 -17.70 41.45 -14.50
N GLY A 734 -18.78 41.24 -15.24
CA GLY A 734 -18.99 41.94 -16.53
C GLY A 734 -19.72 43.26 -16.35
N TRP A 735 -19.73 44.07 -17.40
CA TRP A 735 -20.46 45.35 -17.46
C TRP A 735 -21.95 45.20 -17.11
N GLY A 736 -22.59 44.15 -17.62
CA GLY A 736 -24.00 43.85 -17.39
C GLY A 736 -24.35 43.65 -15.92
N THR A 737 -23.46 43.04 -15.11
CA THR A 737 -23.69 42.89 -13.67
C THR A 737 -23.69 44.24 -12.98
N PHE A 738 -22.75 45.13 -13.29
CA PHE A 738 -22.70 46.47 -12.69
C PHE A 738 -23.96 47.27 -13.03
N SER A 739 -24.38 47.22 -14.29
CA SER A 739 -25.62 47.85 -14.74
C SER A 739 -26.84 47.28 -14.03
N GLY A 740 -26.93 45.96 -13.87
CA GLY A 740 -28.02 45.30 -13.15
C GLY A 740 -28.08 45.65 -11.65
N VAL A 741 -26.93 45.89 -11.01
CA VAL A 741 -26.87 46.24 -9.57
C VAL A 741 -27.18 47.72 -9.33
N PHE A 742 -26.62 48.62 -10.14
CA PHE A 742 -26.67 50.07 -9.89
C PHE A 742 -27.57 50.86 -10.85
N GLY A 743 -28.08 50.24 -11.92
CA GLY A 743 -28.83 50.92 -12.98
C GLY A 743 -27.98 51.90 -13.78
N ILE A 744 -26.67 51.67 -13.89
CA ILE A 744 -25.70 52.56 -14.52
C ILE A 744 -24.95 51.79 -15.60
N ASP A 745 -25.00 52.29 -16.83
CA ASP A 745 -24.12 51.84 -17.91
C ASP A 745 -22.72 52.44 -17.72
N LEU A 746 -21.89 51.75 -16.96
CA LEU A 746 -20.55 52.24 -16.63
C LEU A 746 -19.63 52.33 -17.84
N GLU A 747 -19.81 51.44 -18.82
CA GLU A 747 -19.00 51.42 -20.03
C GLU A 747 -19.28 52.68 -20.87
N ALA A 748 -20.54 53.02 -21.08
CA ALA A 748 -20.94 54.26 -21.76
C ALA A 748 -20.42 55.50 -21.02
N GLU A 749 -20.46 55.51 -19.69
CA GLU A 749 -19.95 56.60 -18.86
C GLU A 749 -18.44 56.78 -18.99
N ILE A 750 -17.69 55.69 -18.99
CA ILE A 750 -16.23 55.70 -19.23
C ILE A 750 -15.94 56.23 -20.64
N ASN A 751 -16.63 55.72 -21.66
CA ASN A 751 -16.43 56.11 -23.05
C ASN A 751 -16.73 57.60 -23.27
N ALA A 752 -17.79 58.14 -22.65
CA ALA A 752 -18.12 59.57 -22.72
C ALA A 752 -17.05 60.45 -22.06
N LEU A 753 -16.38 59.96 -21.02
CA LEU A 753 -15.29 60.66 -20.34
C LEU A 753 -13.94 60.49 -21.07
N ASN A 754 -13.79 59.43 -21.86
CA ASN A 754 -12.58 59.12 -22.62
C ASN A 754 -12.54 59.91 -23.94
N ASN A 755 -11.99 61.12 -23.86
CA ASN A 755 -11.83 62.02 -25.02
C ASN A 755 -10.41 61.98 -25.63
N GLY A 756 -9.62 60.94 -25.33
CA GLY A 756 -8.23 60.78 -25.77
C GLY A 756 -7.22 61.72 -25.10
N LYS A 757 -7.64 62.59 -24.16
CA LYS A 757 -6.77 63.53 -23.43
C LYS A 757 -6.71 63.29 -21.93
N ARG A 758 -7.62 62.50 -21.37
CA ARG A 758 -7.67 62.20 -19.93
C ARG A 758 -6.94 60.89 -19.65
N SER A 759 -6.19 60.87 -18.54
CA SER A 759 -5.69 59.61 -18.01
C SER A 759 -6.82 58.76 -17.42
N ASN A 760 -6.63 57.45 -17.32
CA ASN A 760 -7.61 56.56 -16.67
C ASN A 760 -7.84 56.96 -15.20
N ASP A 761 -6.82 57.49 -14.52
CA ASP A 761 -6.97 58.01 -13.14
C ASP A 761 -7.88 59.25 -13.08
N ASP A 762 -7.81 60.14 -14.07
CA ASP A 762 -8.68 61.31 -14.13
C ASP A 762 -10.14 60.92 -14.44
N ILE A 763 -10.32 59.92 -15.29
CA ILE A 763 -11.63 59.31 -15.54
C ILE A 763 -12.15 58.65 -14.25
N ALA A 764 -11.33 57.90 -13.52
CA ALA A 764 -11.70 57.28 -12.24
C ALA A 764 -12.12 58.33 -11.19
N LYS A 765 -11.41 59.45 -11.09
CA LYS A 765 -11.77 60.59 -10.22
C LYS A 765 -13.09 61.21 -10.64
N ALA A 766 -13.34 61.38 -11.94
CA ALA A 766 -14.59 61.92 -12.46
C ALA A 766 -15.79 60.99 -12.15
N LEU A 767 -15.63 59.69 -12.39
CA LEU A 767 -16.63 58.67 -12.03
C LEU A 767 -16.90 58.64 -10.52
N THR A 768 -15.83 58.71 -9.71
CA THR A 768 -15.95 58.80 -8.25
C THR A 768 -16.74 60.03 -7.84
N LYS A 769 -16.45 61.20 -8.40
CA LYS A 769 -17.20 62.43 -8.11
C LYS A 769 -18.68 62.30 -8.51
N LYS A 770 -18.98 61.61 -9.61
CA LYS A 770 -20.34 61.47 -10.14
C LYS A 770 -21.20 60.44 -9.38
N PHE A 771 -20.62 59.31 -9.00
CA PHE A 771 -21.40 58.15 -8.52
C PHE A 771 -21.12 57.76 -7.07
N LYS A 772 -20.16 58.38 -6.38
CA LYS A 772 -19.93 58.11 -4.96
C LYS A 772 -21.21 58.33 -4.15
N GLY A 773 -21.53 57.37 -3.30
CA GLY A 773 -22.74 57.36 -2.47
C GLY A 773 -23.96 56.72 -3.13
N LYS A 774 -23.92 56.42 -4.44
CA LYS A 774 -24.97 55.63 -5.10
C LYS A 774 -25.01 54.22 -4.52
N THR A 775 -26.21 53.71 -4.31
CA THR A 775 -26.44 52.35 -3.80
C THR A 775 -27.06 51.47 -4.87
N GLY A 776 -26.86 50.17 -4.73
CA GLY A 776 -27.37 49.16 -5.65
C GLY A 776 -27.50 47.82 -4.96
N THR A 777 -28.46 46.99 -5.37
CA THR A 777 -28.72 45.69 -4.75
C THR A 777 -28.32 44.55 -5.68
N GLN A 778 -27.41 43.71 -5.21
CA GLN A 778 -27.09 42.44 -5.84
C GLN A 778 -28.13 41.39 -5.46
N LYS A 779 -29.05 41.14 -6.39
CA LYS A 779 -30.23 40.28 -6.20
C LYS A 779 -29.87 38.80 -5.99
N ALA A 780 -28.88 38.32 -6.75
CA ALA A 780 -28.39 36.94 -6.70
C ALA A 780 -27.24 36.76 -5.69
N PHE A 781 -26.75 35.53 -5.51
CA PHE A 781 -25.50 35.30 -4.77
C PHE A 781 -24.32 35.90 -5.55
N LEU A 782 -23.21 36.16 -4.85
CA LEU A 782 -22.01 36.69 -5.50
C LEU A 782 -20.79 35.91 -5.04
N SER A 783 -20.17 35.19 -5.97
CA SER A 783 -18.84 34.58 -5.73
C SER A 783 -17.80 35.69 -5.63
N THR A 784 -16.96 35.58 -4.61
CA THR A 784 -15.89 36.51 -4.29
C THR A 784 -14.62 35.74 -4.01
N SER A 785 -13.47 36.41 -4.13
CA SER A 785 -12.21 35.93 -3.60
C SER A 785 -11.85 36.74 -2.36
N PHE A 786 -11.35 36.05 -1.35
CA PHE A 786 -10.66 36.67 -0.22
C PHE A 786 -9.24 37.13 -0.58
N SER A 787 -8.65 36.61 -1.67
CA SER A 787 -7.31 36.96 -2.13
C SER A 787 -7.29 38.25 -2.95
N ARG A 788 -6.17 38.98 -2.90
CA ARG A 788 -5.97 40.18 -3.73
C ARG A 788 -5.62 39.85 -5.18
N ASN A 789 -4.87 38.77 -5.39
CA ASN A 789 -4.10 38.55 -6.62
C ASN A 789 -4.41 37.22 -7.33
N THR A 790 -5.38 36.44 -6.85
CA THR A 790 -5.75 35.14 -7.42
C THR A 790 -7.27 34.97 -7.48
N GLY A 791 -7.76 34.02 -8.29
CA GLY A 791 -9.20 33.76 -8.54
C GLY A 791 -9.91 34.86 -9.33
N PHE A 792 -10.88 34.55 -10.20
CA PHE A 792 -11.73 35.58 -10.85
C PHE A 792 -10.96 36.75 -11.54
N LEU A 793 -9.82 36.48 -12.19
CA LEU A 793 -8.98 37.51 -12.85
C LEU A 793 -9.33 37.74 -14.34
N LYS A 794 -10.32 37.05 -14.90
CA LYS A 794 -10.63 37.09 -16.35
C LYS A 794 -12.00 37.74 -16.62
N SER A 795 -12.20 38.98 -16.18
CA SER A 795 -13.48 39.71 -16.34
C SER A 795 -13.26 41.21 -16.53
N ASP A 796 -14.20 41.89 -17.18
CA ASP A 796 -14.10 43.32 -17.55
C ASP A 796 -13.94 44.26 -16.35
N LEU A 797 -14.64 43.95 -15.26
CA LEU A 797 -14.65 44.70 -14.01
C LEU A 797 -14.09 43.86 -12.86
N ASN A 798 -13.45 44.54 -11.90
CA ASN A 798 -13.01 43.94 -10.64
C ASN A 798 -13.65 44.69 -9.47
N PHE A 799 -14.77 44.18 -8.96
CA PHE A 799 -15.41 44.79 -7.81
C PHE A 799 -14.51 44.62 -6.59
N LYS A 800 -14.06 45.73 -5.98
CA LYS A 800 -13.33 45.73 -4.71
C LYS A 800 -14.32 46.04 -3.60
N ILE A 801 -14.66 45.05 -2.80
CA ILE A 801 -15.79 45.09 -1.88
C ILE A 801 -15.28 45.09 -0.44
N PHE A 802 -15.54 46.18 0.28
CA PHE A 802 -15.34 46.24 1.72
C PHE A 802 -16.52 45.56 2.42
N ALA A 803 -16.23 44.46 3.11
CA ALA A 803 -17.19 43.68 3.87
C ALA A 803 -16.94 43.87 5.38
N PRO A 804 -17.82 44.60 6.10
CA PRO A 804 -17.68 44.77 7.53
C PRO A 804 -17.82 43.44 8.29
N LYS A 805 -17.22 43.36 9.48
CA LYS A 805 -17.44 42.27 10.44
C LYS A 805 -18.94 41.99 10.61
N GLY A 806 -19.31 40.72 10.56
CA GLY A 806 -20.71 40.29 10.65
C GLY A 806 -21.39 40.07 9.29
N THR A 807 -20.75 40.45 8.17
CA THR A 807 -21.23 40.15 6.81
C THR A 807 -21.49 38.65 6.66
N LYS A 808 -22.69 38.28 6.18
CA LYS A 808 -23.06 36.92 5.82
C LYS A 808 -22.32 36.51 4.54
N CYS A 809 -21.34 35.62 4.71
CA CYS A 809 -20.46 35.13 3.65
C CYS A 809 -19.97 33.73 4.03
N LEU A 810 -20.16 32.76 3.15
CA LEU A 810 -19.68 31.39 3.33
C LEU A 810 -18.31 31.24 2.65
N TYR A 811 -17.29 30.91 3.44
CA TYR A 811 -15.99 30.56 2.89
C TYR A 811 -16.03 29.13 2.29
N ALA A 812 -15.71 29.01 1.00
CA ALA A 812 -16.03 27.84 0.18
C ALA A 812 -14.84 26.98 -0.22
N GLU A 813 -13.60 27.48 -0.10
CA GLU A 813 -12.39 26.72 -0.47
C GLU A 813 -12.32 25.27 0.02
N PRO A 814 -12.72 24.93 1.28
CA PRO A 814 -12.58 23.56 1.76
C PRO A 814 -13.43 22.53 1.02
N PHE A 815 -14.49 22.98 0.33
CA PHE A 815 -15.46 22.12 -0.36
C PHE A 815 -15.77 22.57 -1.79
N SER A 816 -15.10 23.60 -2.32
CA SER A 816 -15.36 24.09 -3.68
C SER A 816 -15.02 23.01 -4.72
N ALA A 817 -15.82 22.94 -5.79
CA ALA A 817 -15.60 22.04 -6.92
C ALA A 817 -14.29 22.32 -7.66
N TYR A 818 -13.81 23.57 -7.62
CA TYR A 818 -12.51 23.98 -8.18
C TYR A 818 -11.44 24.20 -7.10
N GLY A 819 -11.75 23.85 -5.85
CA GLY A 819 -10.82 23.92 -4.73
C GLY A 819 -9.81 22.77 -4.73
N VAL A 820 -8.90 22.80 -3.76
CA VAL A 820 -7.77 21.86 -3.57
C VAL A 820 -8.12 20.38 -3.75
N ARG A 821 -9.33 20.00 -3.34
CA ARG A 821 -9.68 18.59 -3.17
C ARG A 821 -10.29 17.96 -4.41
N ASP A 822 -10.81 18.72 -5.38
CA ASP A 822 -11.58 18.19 -6.53
C ASP A 822 -12.51 17.03 -6.10
N THR A 823 -13.35 17.28 -5.09
CA THR A 823 -14.09 16.20 -4.43
C THR A 823 -15.54 16.54 -4.14
N SER A 824 -16.36 15.49 -4.19
CA SER A 824 -17.79 15.40 -3.86
C SER A 824 -18.25 16.23 -2.64
N PRO A 825 -19.55 16.66 -2.59
CA PRO A 825 -20.18 17.41 -1.50
C PRO A 825 -19.97 16.92 -0.06
N THR A 826 -19.46 15.71 0.15
CA THR A 826 -19.32 15.07 1.48
C THR A 826 -17.88 14.82 1.89
N THR A 827 -16.90 15.18 1.06
CA THR A 827 -15.51 14.72 1.26
C THR A 827 -14.78 15.52 2.33
N TRP A 828 -15.16 16.78 2.55
CA TRP A 828 -14.68 17.54 3.69
C TRP A 828 -15.56 17.30 4.91
N ASP A 829 -14.94 16.84 6.00
CA ASP A 829 -15.62 16.48 7.26
C ASP A 829 -15.77 17.65 8.24
N GLY A 830 -15.24 18.83 7.89
CA GLY A 830 -15.32 20.04 8.71
C GLY A 830 -14.42 20.04 9.94
N LYS A 831 -13.44 19.12 10.06
CA LYS A 831 -12.56 19.02 11.25
C LYS A 831 -11.23 19.74 11.11
N GLU A 832 -10.81 20.06 9.89
CA GLU A 832 -9.51 20.66 9.64
C GLU A 832 -9.45 22.12 10.09
N ALA A 833 -8.31 22.51 10.66
CA ALA A 833 -8.09 23.86 11.18
C ALA A 833 -7.60 24.84 10.11
N THR A 834 -6.96 24.34 9.07
CA THR A 834 -6.48 25.07 7.88
C THR A 834 -6.52 24.15 6.66
N MET A 835 -6.70 24.70 5.47
CA MET A 835 -6.57 23.94 4.22
C MET A 835 -5.10 23.80 3.79
N ARG A 836 -4.81 22.95 2.81
CA ARG A 836 -3.50 22.89 2.12
C ARG A 836 -3.69 23.31 0.68
N LEU A 837 -3.53 24.59 0.34
CA LEU A 837 -3.78 25.05 -1.02
C LEU A 837 -2.72 24.51 -2.03
N PRO A 838 -3.11 24.25 -3.29
CA PRO A 838 -2.17 23.90 -4.35
C PRO A 838 -1.17 25.05 -4.61
N ALA A 839 -0.02 24.73 -5.18
CA ALA A 839 1.04 25.71 -5.46
C ALA A 839 0.70 26.70 -6.59
N THR A 840 -0.43 26.51 -7.29
CA THR A 840 -0.84 27.31 -8.46
C THR A 840 -2.30 27.76 -8.33
N ASP A 841 -2.52 29.07 -8.37
CA ASP A 841 -3.81 29.80 -8.50
C ASP A 841 -5.03 29.32 -7.68
N PRO A 842 -4.96 29.27 -6.34
CA PRO A 842 -6.15 29.09 -5.50
C PRO A 842 -7.13 30.27 -5.63
N GLU A 843 -8.43 30.00 -5.72
CA GLU A 843 -9.45 31.06 -5.90
C GLU A 843 -9.76 31.82 -4.61
N PHE A 844 -9.54 31.22 -3.44
CA PHE A 844 -9.98 31.71 -2.15
C PHE A 844 -11.46 32.10 -2.14
N GLU A 845 -12.32 31.22 -2.63
CA GLU A 845 -13.72 31.54 -2.88
C GLU A 845 -14.51 31.77 -1.57
N GLY A 846 -15.26 32.87 -1.57
CA GLY A 846 -16.33 33.18 -0.63
C GLY A 846 -17.64 33.44 -1.36
N ILE A 847 -18.74 32.92 -0.85
CA ILE A 847 -20.07 33.12 -1.42
C ILE A 847 -20.81 34.16 -0.57
N LEU A 848 -20.95 35.37 -1.11
CA LEU A 848 -21.76 36.43 -0.49
C LEU A 848 -23.25 36.13 -0.64
N GLN A 849 -23.98 36.43 0.43
CA GLN A 849 -25.43 36.24 0.48
C GLN A 849 -26.16 37.06 -0.58
N ARG A 850 -27.24 36.51 -1.13
CA ARG A 850 -28.13 37.21 -2.05
C ARG A 850 -28.84 38.40 -1.40
N GLY A 851 -29.24 39.39 -2.18
CA GLY A 851 -29.85 40.62 -1.65
C GLY A 851 -28.86 41.51 -0.87
N THR A 852 -27.57 41.42 -1.21
CA THR A 852 -26.54 42.29 -0.63
C THR A 852 -26.61 43.66 -1.30
N GLU A 853 -26.69 44.73 -0.50
CA GLU A 853 -26.69 46.10 -0.96
C GLU A 853 -25.30 46.72 -0.84
N PHE A 854 -24.83 47.28 -1.94
CA PHE A 854 -23.56 47.96 -2.06
C PHE A 854 -23.76 49.46 -2.13
N LYS A 855 -22.80 50.21 -1.59
CA LYS A 855 -22.62 51.64 -1.86
C LYS A 855 -21.31 51.88 -2.58
N ILE A 856 -21.33 52.68 -3.63
CA ILE A 856 -20.13 53.10 -4.35
C ILE A 856 -19.33 54.07 -3.49
N VAL A 857 -18.08 53.70 -3.19
CA VAL A 857 -17.13 54.53 -2.44
C VAL A 857 -16.21 55.29 -3.40
N GLY A 858 -15.92 54.70 -4.56
CA GLY A 858 -15.13 55.30 -5.63
C GLY A 858 -14.82 54.31 -6.76
N PHE A 859 -13.92 54.71 -7.63
CA PHE A 859 -13.43 53.92 -8.75
C PHE A 859 -11.91 54.03 -8.82
N GLU A 860 -11.28 52.95 -9.24
CA GLU A 860 -9.85 52.86 -9.55
C GLU A 860 -9.67 52.21 -10.91
N TYR A 861 -8.54 52.48 -11.55
CA TYR A 861 -8.06 51.73 -12.71
C TYR A 861 -6.87 50.89 -12.31
N ASP A 862 -6.95 49.58 -12.53
CA ASP A 862 -5.82 48.67 -12.34
C ASP A 862 -5.01 48.64 -13.63
N GLN A 863 -3.88 49.35 -13.65
CA GLN A 863 -3.00 49.43 -14.82
C GLN A 863 -2.28 48.11 -15.13
N ILE A 864 -2.04 47.26 -14.12
CA ILE A 864 -1.31 45.99 -14.30
C ILE A 864 -2.19 44.99 -15.04
N ASN A 865 -3.47 45.00 -14.71
CA ASN A 865 -4.45 44.05 -15.21
C ASN A 865 -5.38 44.64 -16.27
N ASP A 866 -5.18 45.90 -16.65
CA ASP A 866 -5.93 46.69 -17.62
C ASP A 866 -7.46 46.72 -17.37
N ARG A 867 -7.87 46.99 -16.13
CA ARG A 867 -9.27 46.82 -15.69
C ARG A 867 -9.81 47.91 -14.78
N TRP A 868 -11.10 48.20 -14.93
CA TRP A 868 -11.82 49.13 -14.04
C TRP A 868 -12.26 48.44 -12.75
N SER A 869 -12.03 49.10 -11.62
CA SER A 869 -12.36 48.59 -10.29
C SER A 869 -13.32 49.53 -9.55
N PRO A 870 -14.64 49.24 -9.57
CA PRO A 870 -15.57 49.87 -8.65
C PRO A 870 -15.22 49.49 -7.21
N ILE A 871 -15.03 50.50 -6.36
CA ILE A 871 -14.83 50.31 -4.93
C ILE A 871 -16.18 50.40 -4.26
N LEU A 872 -16.60 49.29 -3.66
CA LEU A 872 -17.91 49.10 -3.06
C LEU A 872 -17.75 48.88 -1.56
N GLU A 873 -18.73 49.30 -0.78
CA GLU A 873 -18.90 48.86 0.60
C GLU A 873 -20.26 48.19 0.78
N ILE A 874 -20.29 47.10 1.55
CA ILE A 874 -21.54 46.47 1.95
C ILE A 874 -22.17 47.33 3.05
N ILE A 875 -23.38 47.82 2.77
CA ILE A 875 -24.15 48.61 3.74
C ILE A 875 -25.29 47.82 4.35
N LYS A 876 -25.77 46.77 3.65
CA LYS A 876 -26.95 46.02 4.04
C LYS A 876 -26.97 44.63 3.40
N GLN A 877 -27.54 43.64 4.08
CA GLN A 877 -27.93 42.35 3.52
C GLN A 877 -29.37 42.06 3.91
N ALA A 878 -30.27 42.11 2.92
CA ALA A 878 -31.71 41.96 3.11
C ALA A 878 -32.23 40.82 2.22
N VAL A 879 -32.17 39.61 2.75
CA VAL A 879 -32.56 38.41 2.02
C VAL A 879 -34.09 38.30 2.00
N LYS A 880 -34.71 38.45 0.82
CA LYS A 880 -36.15 38.18 0.68
C LYS A 880 -36.45 36.70 0.91
N PRO A 881 -37.53 36.33 1.64
CA PRO A 881 -37.93 34.94 1.80
C PRO A 881 -38.13 34.23 0.45
N TYR A 882 -37.90 32.93 0.45
CA TYR A 882 -38.13 32.11 -0.74
C TYR A 882 -39.63 31.77 -0.85
N ILE A 883 -40.24 32.01 -2.02
CA ILE A 883 -41.65 31.70 -2.29
C ILE A 883 -41.71 30.53 -3.29
N PRO A 884 -42.17 29.32 -2.88
CA PRO A 884 -42.29 28.19 -3.80
C PRO A 884 -43.25 28.51 -4.97
N GLY A 885 -42.82 28.27 -6.21
CA GLY A 885 -43.63 28.51 -7.41
C GLY A 885 -43.72 29.97 -7.86
N ASN A 886 -43.14 30.90 -7.11
CA ASN A 886 -42.93 32.28 -7.55
C ASN A 886 -41.41 32.48 -7.57
N PRO A 887 -40.73 32.31 -8.71
CA PRO A 887 -39.31 32.66 -8.79
C PRO A 887 -39.21 34.07 -8.24
N VAL A 888 -38.34 34.30 -7.26
CA VAL A 888 -38.20 35.63 -6.66
C VAL A 888 -37.64 36.54 -7.76
N ILE A 889 -38.55 37.11 -8.55
CA ILE A 889 -38.29 38.19 -9.51
C ILE A 889 -38.14 39.42 -8.62
N TYR A 890 -36.91 39.91 -8.51
CA TYR A 890 -36.69 41.29 -8.11
C TYR A 890 -36.72 42.18 -9.34
#